data_AF-A0A9P7GH81-F1
#
_entry.id   AF-A0A9P7GH81-F1
#
_cell.length_a   1.000
_cell.length_b   1.000
_cell.length_c   1.000
_cell.angle_alpha   90.00
_cell.angle_beta   90.00
_cell.angle_gamma   90.00
#
_symmetry.space_group_name_H-M   'P 1'
#
loop_
_entity.id
_entity.type
_entity.pdbx_description
1 polymer ?
#
loop_
_entity_poly.entity_id
_entity_poly.type
_entity_poly.pdbx_seq_one_letter_code
_entity_poly.pdbx_strand_id
1 'polypeptide(L)'
;MPPQNRPMLNLMQTLVDSAEFSLIKIPVTKVNERDIDQDTFSVFDKVKPLGISPGYSSAGKLVALAISDDTNCIIVEFNVAAKPVRDNGRGRSNNRPKSPPPHRDRNLDALSQRVLCRPVGELFAFDMGPLALSLYTDSRLRIKNAVDIQSGLSATDRKPLTAIKDILGTAAKIKEQNVVTVFRDPVYELDDRKKATELAMRAWISQLLAHYGNGAETLARVHRIDTEVFSEQTLDVIAKNANDTLRQNQTKPLKTHHQATITTDASGQVIESSNFKSRLRSDKDIVYTVPQGGMGGYKARGQVGIMRGKAAPLVSDSRSGSRSMTMTTTVTSIGRDDPTTAEAHRAATILRVLQGFESLLSDSVWIQNIFFPSDEQALSWPLEWSDPPPPPPKFPSQPPSSLLLLNPSQRDAVNTMYSSLDKHRITIIQGPPGTGKTSVIASFVEFAILTGGDGIWLVAQSNVAVKNIAEKLLAIGFLDWKLLVSKDFILEWHEHIYTKVQQNIIRSDRFKFVKAHTLRGCKVMLCTLSMLSNTFITNFTCPNPIKTLIVDEASQIEIGNYMSILSTCGSLRKACFIGDDKQLPPFGQEDLQDLQSIFEVSHLRTDVLFLKTQYRMPPQIGCIISDLVYDGKLESNPLHPITEKTKACHFIDVPGTEKANDMSFINQLECDSVIKLSQILQGQQKEYQIITPYDGQRTTIENAMKETPGLDWENKVFNVDSFQGNEEDYIIISLVRSHSIGFLNNLRRTNVMLTRCKKGMFIMTSRTFLEGHGGETLVGDLLQRVGPDAWLTTEDMDAGNF
;
A
#
# COMPACT_ATOMS: atom_id res chain seq x y z
N MET A 1 53.85 -13.93 -0.30
CA MET A 1 53.93 -12.46 -0.42
C MET A 1 52.73 -11.87 0.30
N PRO A 2 52.89 -10.82 1.13
CA PRO A 2 51.76 -10.20 1.81
C PRO A 2 50.92 -9.43 0.77
N PRO A 3 49.58 -9.36 0.91
CA PRO A 3 48.76 -8.64 -0.05
C PRO A 3 49.00 -7.13 0.10
N GLN A 4 49.60 -6.53 -0.94
CA GLN A 4 49.87 -5.10 -1.05
C GLN A 4 48.58 -4.30 -1.30
N ASN A 5 48.48 -3.15 -0.63
CA ASN A 5 47.57 -2.01 -0.88
C ASN A 5 46.05 -2.27 -0.78
N ARG A 6 45.54 -2.37 0.46
CA ARG A 6 44.14 -2.01 0.75
C ARG A 6 44.06 -0.47 0.95
N PRO A 7 43.29 0.29 0.14
CA PRO A 7 43.12 1.72 0.35
C PRO A 7 42.35 1.97 1.65
N MET A 8 42.99 2.65 2.59
CA MET A 8 42.36 3.10 3.84
C MET A 8 41.42 4.29 3.58
N LEU A 9 40.12 4.10 3.78
CA LEU A 9 39.09 5.13 3.60
C LEU A 9 38.99 6.02 4.85
N ASN A 10 38.91 7.34 4.66
CA ASN A 10 38.69 8.30 5.74
C ASN A 10 37.17 8.44 6.01
N LEU A 11 36.62 7.52 6.79
CA LEU A 11 35.18 7.45 7.08
C LEU A 11 34.73 8.57 8.05
N MET A 12 35.60 8.96 8.99
CA MET A 12 35.22 9.75 10.17
C MET A 12 34.92 11.22 9.87
N GLN A 13 35.83 11.93 9.18
CA GLN A 13 35.67 13.36 8.85
C GLN A 13 34.47 13.61 7.93
N THR A 14 33.88 12.59 7.32
CA THR A 14 32.76 12.77 6.41
C THR A 14 31.46 13.05 7.17
N LEU A 15 31.26 12.46 8.35
CA LEU A 15 30.00 12.59 9.11
C LEU A 15 30.13 13.48 10.35
N VAL A 16 31.26 13.39 11.05
CA VAL A 16 31.46 14.04 12.36
C VAL A 16 32.89 14.62 12.43
N ASP A 17 33.01 15.90 12.75
CA ASP A 17 34.29 16.57 12.96
C ASP A 17 34.63 16.63 14.46
N SER A 18 35.73 15.98 14.84
CA SER A 18 36.39 16.11 16.16
C SER A 18 37.91 15.94 16.02
N ALA A 19 38.68 16.58 16.89
CA ALA A 19 40.15 16.48 16.92
C ALA A 19 40.62 15.02 17.15
N GLU A 20 39.90 14.25 17.96
CA GLU A 20 40.19 12.84 18.28
C GLU A 20 40.05 11.90 17.07
N PHE A 21 39.22 12.25 16.10
CA PHE A 21 38.88 11.41 14.94
C PHE A 21 39.63 11.78 13.67
N SER A 22 40.41 12.87 13.71
CA SER A 22 41.05 13.45 12.52
C SER A 22 42.13 12.57 11.89
N LEU A 23 42.64 11.57 12.62
CA LEU A 23 43.76 10.70 12.22
C LEU A 23 43.38 9.22 12.06
N ILE A 24 42.15 8.81 12.41
CA ILE A 24 41.76 7.39 12.39
C ILE A 24 41.33 6.98 10.98
N LYS A 25 41.95 5.92 10.47
CA LYS A 25 41.67 5.33 9.17
C LYS A 25 41.19 3.89 9.35
N ILE A 26 39.97 3.61 8.90
CA ILE A 26 39.38 2.29 9.03
C ILE A 26 39.53 1.55 7.69
N PRO A 27 40.28 0.43 7.64
CA PRO A 27 40.33 -0.41 6.47
C PRO A 27 38.97 -1.07 6.24
N VAL A 28 38.45 -0.96 5.02
CA VAL A 28 37.22 -1.64 4.58
C VAL A 28 37.62 -2.87 3.77
N THR A 29 37.18 -4.05 4.20
CA THR A 29 37.43 -5.33 3.52
C THR A 29 36.11 -5.88 3.00
N LYS A 30 36.05 -6.25 1.72
CA LYS A 30 34.87 -6.94 1.16
C LYS A 30 35.11 -8.44 1.12
N VAL A 31 34.10 -9.23 1.47
CA VAL A 31 34.12 -10.70 1.46
C VAL A 31 32.81 -11.20 0.88
N ASN A 32 32.84 -12.12 -0.08
CA ASN A 32 31.63 -12.80 -0.55
C ASN A 32 31.25 -13.89 0.45
N GLU A 33 29.96 -14.17 0.62
CA GLU A 33 29.50 -15.22 1.55
C GLU A 33 30.12 -16.61 1.31
N ARG A 34 30.54 -16.91 0.06
CA ARG A 34 31.22 -18.17 -0.28
C ARG A 34 32.65 -18.25 0.22
N ASP A 35 33.27 -17.10 0.41
CA ASP A 35 34.66 -16.96 0.82
C ASP A 35 34.79 -16.76 2.34
N ILE A 36 33.68 -16.84 3.08
CA ILE A 36 33.72 -16.79 4.54
C ILE A 36 34.33 -18.08 5.08
N ASP A 37 35.44 -17.93 5.78
CA ASP A 37 36.11 -18.97 6.53
C ASP A 37 35.98 -18.75 8.05
N GLN A 38 36.57 -19.65 8.84
CA GLN A 38 36.51 -19.55 10.30
C GLN A 38 37.20 -18.29 10.83
N ASP A 39 38.21 -17.73 10.16
CA ASP A 39 39.05 -16.63 10.65
C ASP A 39 38.62 -15.25 10.16
N THR A 40 37.70 -15.19 9.19
CA THR A 40 37.21 -13.97 8.53
C THR A 40 36.80 -12.89 9.53
N PHE A 41 36.15 -13.28 10.65
CA PHE A 41 35.66 -12.36 11.68
C PHE A 41 36.53 -12.28 12.94
N SER A 42 37.71 -12.90 12.95
CA SER A 42 38.63 -12.92 14.11
C SER A 42 39.03 -11.52 14.62
N VAL A 43 39.05 -10.53 13.72
CA VAL A 43 39.30 -9.12 14.06
C VAL A 43 38.28 -8.57 15.07
N PHE A 44 37.08 -9.17 15.15
CA PHE A 44 35.98 -8.73 16.00
C PHE A 44 35.80 -9.54 17.28
N ASP A 45 36.70 -10.49 17.62
CA ASP A 45 36.57 -11.33 18.82
C ASP A 45 36.67 -10.56 20.13
N LYS A 46 37.21 -9.35 20.10
CA LYS A 46 37.34 -8.50 21.29
C LYS A 46 35.96 -8.16 21.84
N VAL A 47 35.87 -7.97 23.16
CA VAL A 47 34.68 -7.48 23.88
C VAL A 47 34.49 -5.98 23.62
N LYS A 48 34.43 -5.59 22.35
CA LYS A 48 33.97 -4.28 21.92
C LYS A 48 32.58 -4.49 21.32
N PRO A 49 31.71 -3.48 21.38
CA PRO A 49 30.50 -3.55 20.60
C PRO A 49 30.84 -3.60 19.11
N LEU A 50 29.84 -3.90 18.28
CA LEU A 50 29.96 -3.76 16.83
C LEU A 50 28.81 -2.93 16.30
N GLY A 51 29.11 -2.14 15.28
CA GLY A 51 28.10 -1.49 14.47
C GLY A 51 27.84 -2.28 13.20
N ILE A 52 26.57 -2.46 12.84
CA ILE A 52 26.18 -3.16 11.61
C ILE A 52 25.24 -2.32 10.74
N SER A 53 25.26 -2.52 9.43
CA SER A 53 24.37 -1.80 8.51
C SER A 53 24.00 -2.63 7.27
N PRO A 54 22.72 -2.65 6.84
CA PRO A 54 22.27 -3.37 5.66
C PRO A 54 22.50 -2.61 4.36
N GLY A 55 22.87 -3.34 3.32
CA GLY A 55 22.77 -2.94 1.92
C GLY A 55 21.68 -3.76 1.23
N TYR A 56 20.65 -3.09 0.72
CA TYR A 56 19.54 -3.75 0.01
C TYR A 56 19.70 -3.62 -1.50
N SER A 57 19.13 -4.55 -2.27
CA SER A 57 18.91 -4.35 -3.70
C SER A 57 17.79 -3.32 -3.93
N SER A 58 17.60 -2.87 -5.16
CA SER A 58 16.44 -2.04 -5.53
C SER A 58 15.08 -2.70 -5.30
N ALA A 59 15.05 -4.03 -5.13
CA ALA A 59 13.86 -4.83 -4.90
C ALA A 59 13.61 -5.19 -3.41
N GLY A 60 14.41 -4.66 -2.48
CA GLY A 60 14.23 -4.90 -1.04
C GLY A 60 14.92 -6.10 -0.45
N LYS A 61 15.62 -6.90 -1.28
CA LYS A 61 16.41 -8.03 -0.79
C LYS A 61 17.72 -7.57 -0.14
N LEU A 62 18.11 -8.15 0.99
CA LEU A 62 19.43 -7.95 1.60
C LEU A 62 20.52 -8.54 0.70
N VAL A 63 21.47 -7.71 0.29
CA VAL A 63 22.57 -8.10 -0.62
C VAL A 63 23.95 -7.84 -0.02
N ALA A 64 24.04 -7.01 1.00
CA ALA A 64 25.27 -6.79 1.75
C ALA A 64 25.00 -6.47 3.22
N LEU A 65 25.97 -6.78 4.07
CA LEU A 65 26.01 -6.41 5.49
C LEU A 65 27.38 -5.83 5.81
N ALA A 66 27.46 -4.57 6.21
CA ALA A 66 28.67 -4.00 6.79
C ALA A 66 28.71 -4.24 8.30
N ILE A 67 29.89 -4.56 8.81
CA ILE A 67 30.20 -4.82 10.22
C ILE A 67 31.44 -3.99 10.54
N SER A 68 31.40 -3.18 11.60
CA SER A 68 32.50 -2.29 11.97
C SER A 68 32.72 -2.27 13.47
N ASP A 69 33.99 -2.29 13.89
CA ASP A 69 34.42 -1.81 15.20
C ASP A 69 35.07 -0.41 15.05
N ASP A 70 35.88 0.01 16.01
CA ASP A 70 36.61 1.29 16.00
C ASP A 70 37.86 1.30 15.09
N THR A 71 38.28 0.14 14.59
CA THR A 71 39.55 -0.08 13.89
C THR A 71 39.45 -0.85 12.57
N ASN A 72 38.36 -1.59 12.32
CA ASN A 72 38.16 -2.49 11.19
C ASN A 72 36.72 -2.41 10.69
N CYS A 73 36.54 -2.55 9.37
CA CYS A 73 35.23 -2.76 8.76
C CYS A 73 35.28 -3.90 7.74
N ILE A 74 34.32 -4.82 7.82
CA ILE A 74 34.10 -5.91 6.87
C ILE A 74 32.72 -5.76 6.26
N ILE A 75 32.63 -5.81 4.93
CA ILE A 75 31.39 -5.87 4.16
C ILE A 75 31.24 -7.29 3.64
N VAL A 76 30.21 -7.99 4.10
CA VAL A 76 29.80 -9.29 3.58
C VAL A 76 28.83 -9.06 2.43
N GLU A 77 29.11 -9.62 1.26
CA GLU A 77 28.21 -9.60 0.10
C GLU A 77 27.52 -10.97 -0.05
N PHE A 78 26.20 -10.99 0.01
CA PHE A 78 25.38 -12.20 -0.12
C PHE A 78 25.16 -12.53 -1.60
N ASN A 79 25.11 -13.81 -1.99
CA ASN A 79 24.87 -14.15 -3.39
C ASN A 79 23.41 -13.90 -3.74
N VAL A 80 23.21 -12.85 -4.53
CA VAL A 80 21.99 -12.69 -5.32
C VAL A 80 22.10 -13.69 -6.46
N ALA A 81 21.17 -14.65 -6.56
CA ALA A 81 21.06 -15.48 -7.75
C ALA A 81 21.14 -14.57 -8.99
N ALA A 82 22.12 -14.83 -9.85
CA ALA A 82 22.32 -14.05 -11.06
C ALA A 82 21.00 -13.92 -11.82
N LYS A 83 20.76 -12.75 -12.43
CA LYS A 83 19.57 -12.45 -13.25
C LYS A 83 19.11 -13.69 -14.03
N PRO A 84 17.81 -14.01 -14.10
CA PRO A 84 17.35 -15.07 -14.98
C PRO A 84 17.80 -14.71 -16.39
N VAL A 85 18.67 -15.56 -16.95
CA VAL A 85 18.96 -15.54 -18.37
C VAL A 85 17.61 -15.73 -19.08
N ARG A 86 17.31 -14.87 -20.05
CA ARG A 86 16.12 -15.01 -20.90
C ARG A 86 16.15 -16.41 -21.53
N ASP A 87 15.35 -17.31 -20.98
CA ASP A 87 15.22 -18.66 -21.52
C ASP A 87 14.30 -18.59 -22.74
N ASN A 88 14.92 -18.60 -23.92
CA ASN A 88 14.23 -18.75 -25.18
C ASN A 88 13.83 -20.23 -25.34
N GLY A 89 12.62 -20.58 -24.93
CA GLY A 89 11.86 -21.63 -25.60
C GLY A 89 11.47 -22.86 -24.78
N ARG A 90 10.14 -23.00 -24.63
CA ARG A 90 9.35 -24.25 -24.64
C ARG A 90 9.65 -25.31 -23.57
N GLY A 91 8.80 -25.33 -22.55
CA GLY A 91 8.54 -26.52 -21.74
C GLY A 91 7.45 -26.28 -20.69
N ARG A 92 6.22 -26.76 -20.94
CA ARG A 92 5.15 -26.81 -19.94
C ARG A 92 5.53 -27.80 -18.84
N SER A 93 5.52 -27.36 -17.57
CA SER A 93 5.48 -28.24 -16.41
C SER A 93 4.83 -27.53 -15.21
N ASN A 94 3.84 -28.21 -14.61
CA ASN A 94 3.14 -27.84 -13.38
C ASN A 94 4.11 -27.47 -12.25
N ASN A 95 3.98 -26.25 -11.70
CA ASN A 95 4.67 -25.84 -10.48
C ASN A 95 3.67 -25.64 -9.34
N ARG A 96 3.61 -26.64 -8.44
CA ARG A 96 3.36 -26.38 -7.02
C ARG A 96 4.50 -25.48 -6.50
N PRO A 97 4.27 -24.60 -5.52
CA PRO A 97 5.36 -23.88 -4.87
C PRO A 97 6.29 -24.91 -4.22
N LYS A 98 7.51 -25.05 -4.76
CA LYS A 98 8.56 -25.83 -4.11
C LYS A 98 8.95 -25.07 -2.84
N SER A 99 8.80 -25.75 -1.70
CA SER A 99 9.42 -25.35 -0.43
C SER A 99 10.91 -25.01 -0.64
N PRO A 100 11.44 -23.96 -0.01
CA PRO A 100 12.85 -23.59 -0.15
C PRO A 100 13.74 -24.73 0.37
N PRO A 101 14.94 -24.94 -0.20
CA PRO A 101 15.78 -26.06 0.18
C PRO A 101 16.31 -25.89 1.62
N PRO A 102 16.30 -26.95 2.45
CA PRO A 102 16.83 -26.90 3.81
C PRO A 102 18.31 -27.25 3.78
N HIS A 103 19.17 -26.33 3.35
CA HIS A 103 20.61 -26.47 3.57
C HIS A 103 21.16 -25.13 4.09
N ARG A 104 21.44 -25.07 5.40
CA ARG A 104 22.32 -24.05 5.98
C ARG A 104 23.64 -24.07 5.21
N ASP A 105 23.97 -22.99 4.53
CA ASP A 105 25.32 -22.79 4.01
C ASP A 105 26.27 -22.74 5.21
N ARG A 106 27.11 -23.78 5.37
CA ARG A 106 28.08 -23.90 6.47
C ARG A 106 28.99 -22.67 6.61
N ASN A 107 29.12 -21.88 5.55
CA ASN A 107 29.94 -20.67 5.51
C ASN A 107 29.33 -19.51 6.32
N LEU A 108 28.00 -19.43 6.43
CA LEU A 108 27.32 -18.36 7.18
C LEU A 108 27.27 -18.63 8.69
N ASP A 109 27.61 -19.86 9.14
CA ASP A 109 27.67 -20.20 10.56
C ASP A 109 28.69 -19.32 11.31
N ALA A 110 29.82 -18.98 10.67
CA ALA A 110 30.83 -18.09 11.27
C ALA A 110 30.30 -16.66 11.47
N LEU A 111 29.54 -16.14 10.50
CA LEU A 111 28.88 -14.82 10.62
C LEU A 111 27.83 -14.85 11.73
N SER A 112 27.03 -15.92 11.81
CA SER A 112 26.06 -16.10 12.87
C SER A 112 26.73 -16.14 14.25
N GLN A 113 27.70 -17.02 14.47
CA GLN A 113 28.26 -17.26 15.81
C GLN A 113 29.20 -16.15 16.29
N ARG A 114 30.05 -15.60 15.41
CA ARG A 114 31.09 -14.64 15.81
C ARG A 114 30.61 -13.19 15.79
N VAL A 115 29.57 -12.88 15.02
CA VAL A 115 29.06 -11.51 14.87
C VAL A 115 27.63 -11.42 15.39
N LEU A 116 26.65 -12.09 14.76
CA LEU A 116 25.23 -11.82 14.99
C LEU A 116 24.70 -12.38 16.33
N CYS A 117 25.20 -13.53 16.78
CA CYS A 117 24.84 -14.21 18.02
C CYS A 117 26.04 -14.29 18.99
N ARG A 118 26.96 -13.33 18.91
CA ARG A 118 28.17 -13.30 19.72
C ARG A 118 27.86 -13.31 21.23
N PRO A 119 28.65 -14.04 22.05
CA PRO A 119 28.37 -14.18 23.49
C PRO A 119 28.65 -12.91 24.29
N VAL A 120 29.51 -12.01 23.79
CA VAL A 120 29.95 -10.81 24.50
C VAL A 120 30.08 -9.64 23.54
N GLY A 121 29.65 -8.45 23.96
CA GLY A 121 29.62 -7.24 23.13
C GLY A 121 28.27 -7.08 22.45
N GLU A 122 27.75 -5.85 22.45
CA GLU A 122 26.43 -5.52 21.90
C GLU A 122 26.54 -5.17 20.41
N LEU A 123 25.45 -5.40 19.67
CA LEU A 123 25.35 -5.04 18.26
C LEU A 123 24.50 -3.78 18.11
N PHE A 124 24.98 -2.77 17.41
CA PHE A 124 24.28 -1.50 17.23
C PHE A 124 23.98 -1.27 15.75
N ALA A 125 22.74 -0.87 15.45
CA ALA A 125 22.37 -0.46 14.11
C ALA A 125 21.26 0.59 14.15
N PHE A 126 21.20 1.36 13.06
CA PHE A 126 19.98 2.04 12.67
C PHE A 126 19.04 1.03 11.99
N ASP A 127 17.75 1.17 12.26
CA ASP A 127 16.69 0.31 11.73
C ASP A 127 16.97 -1.18 11.98
N MET A 128 17.34 -1.53 13.22
CA MET A 128 17.77 -2.88 13.58
C MET A 128 16.65 -3.91 13.42
N GLY A 129 15.40 -3.54 13.68
CA GLY A 129 14.24 -4.42 13.51
C GLY A 129 14.10 -4.93 12.07
N PRO A 130 13.96 -4.04 11.06
CA PRO A 130 13.98 -4.42 9.65
C PRO A 130 15.21 -5.23 9.23
N LEU A 131 16.40 -4.84 9.68
CA LEU A 131 17.64 -5.59 9.41
C LEU A 131 17.59 -7.02 9.95
N ALA A 132 17.18 -7.21 11.20
CA ALA A 132 17.07 -8.53 11.84
C ALA A 132 16.12 -9.46 11.07
N LEU A 133 14.97 -8.94 10.64
CA LEU A 133 13.97 -9.69 9.89
C LEU A 133 14.39 -9.96 8.43
N SER A 134 15.20 -9.08 7.84
CA SER A 134 15.80 -9.30 6.52
C SER A 134 16.87 -10.39 6.56
N LEU A 135 17.75 -10.37 7.58
CA LEU A 135 18.73 -11.44 7.84
C LEU A 135 18.07 -12.81 7.98
N TYR A 136 16.95 -12.87 8.70
CA TYR A 136 16.18 -14.11 8.84
C TYR A 136 15.53 -14.55 7.53
N THR A 137 14.89 -13.64 6.80
CA THR A 137 14.14 -13.99 5.57
C THR A 137 15.07 -14.37 4.42
N ASP A 138 16.12 -13.59 4.20
CA ASP A 138 17.00 -13.76 3.04
C ASP A 138 18.12 -14.78 3.28
N SER A 139 18.51 -15.02 4.53
CA SER A 139 19.67 -15.87 4.87
C SER A 139 19.44 -16.84 6.03
N ARG A 140 18.22 -16.90 6.61
CA ARG A 140 17.90 -17.71 7.81
C ARG A 140 18.85 -17.45 9.00
N LEU A 141 19.43 -16.25 9.05
CA LEU A 141 20.32 -15.82 10.11
C LEU A 141 19.53 -15.18 11.25
N ARG A 142 19.88 -15.56 12.48
CA ARG A 142 19.35 -14.97 13.71
C ARG A 142 20.37 -13.98 14.28
N ILE A 143 19.86 -13.03 15.04
CA ILE A 143 20.60 -12.01 15.78
C ILE A 143 20.20 -12.03 17.26
N LYS A 144 21.17 -11.75 18.13
CA LYS A 144 21.01 -11.70 19.58
C LYS A 144 21.63 -10.44 20.16
N ASN A 145 21.06 -9.97 21.28
CA ASN A 145 21.58 -8.83 22.05
C ASN A 145 21.83 -7.57 21.20
N ALA A 146 20.92 -7.33 20.26
CA ALA A 146 21.01 -6.24 19.31
C ALA A 146 20.29 -4.98 19.82
N VAL A 147 20.83 -3.82 19.50
CA VAL A 147 20.35 -2.51 19.94
C VAL A 147 19.96 -1.68 18.73
N ASP A 148 18.70 -1.29 18.70
CA ASP A 148 18.19 -0.31 17.76
C ASP A 148 18.50 1.10 18.27
N ILE A 149 19.38 1.83 17.60
CA ILE A 149 19.86 3.15 18.04
C ILE A 149 18.70 4.16 18.16
N GLN A 150 17.77 4.14 17.21
CA GLN A 150 16.62 5.06 17.19
C GLN A 150 15.64 4.82 18.34
N SER A 151 15.68 3.66 19.01
CA SER A 151 14.85 3.37 20.18
C SER A 151 15.32 4.10 21.45
N GLY A 152 16.54 4.67 21.45
CA GLY A 152 17.00 5.56 22.51
C GLY A 152 16.37 6.96 22.47
N LEU A 153 15.59 7.28 21.43
CA LEU A 153 14.96 8.59 21.22
C LEU A 153 13.49 8.59 21.58
N SER A 154 12.88 9.78 21.53
CA SER A 154 11.42 9.90 21.58
C SER A 154 10.76 9.13 20.44
N ALA A 155 9.63 8.46 20.72
CA ALA A 155 8.92 7.63 19.74
C ALA A 155 8.43 8.40 18.50
N THR A 156 8.43 9.73 18.53
CA THR A 156 7.88 10.60 17.48
C THR A 156 8.86 11.00 16.38
N ASP A 157 10.18 10.96 16.64
CA ASP A 157 11.20 11.27 15.62
C ASP A 157 12.33 10.22 15.65
N ARG A 158 12.21 9.24 14.75
CA ARG A 158 13.17 8.15 14.56
C ARG A 158 14.15 8.44 13.42
N LYS A 159 14.40 9.70 13.04
CA LYS A 159 15.36 10.00 11.95
C LYS A 159 16.81 9.78 12.42
N PRO A 160 17.69 9.17 11.60
CA PRO A 160 19.09 8.95 11.97
C PRO A 160 19.85 10.22 12.37
N LEU A 161 19.59 11.35 11.69
CA LEU A 161 20.20 12.63 12.01
C LEU A 161 19.83 13.11 13.42
N THR A 162 18.55 12.99 13.80
CA THR A 162 18.07 13.35 15.14
C THR A 162 18.75 12.47 16.19
N ALA A 163 18.85 11.16 15.93
CA ALA A 163 19.54 10.22 16.81
C ALA A 163 21.00 10.61 17.08
N ILE A 164 21.73 10.92 16.02
CA ILE A 164 23.15 11.29 16.08
C ILE A 164 23.31 12.60 16.86
N LYS A 165 22.43 13.59 16.64
CA LYS A 165 22.44 14.86 17.37
C LYS A 165 22.17 14.70 18.85
N ASP A 166 21.15 13.94 19.21
CA ASP A 166 20.76 13.75 20.61
C ASP A 166 21.81 12.98 21.40
N ILE A 167 22.46 12.00 20.76
CA ILE A 167 23.50 11.19 21.41
C ILE A 167 24.82 11.95 21.53
N LEU A 168 25.30 12.57 20.45
CA LEU A 168 26.58 13.26 20.45
C LEU A 168 26.50 14.63 21.16
N GLY A 169 25.34 15.28 21.15
CA GLY A 169 25.15 16.60 21.74
C GLY A 169 26.18 17.61 21.27
N THR A 170 26.91 18.22 22.20
CA THR A 170 28.01 19.16 21.93
C THR A 170 29.39 18.48 21.82
N ALA A 171 29.47 17.16 21.99
CA ALA A 171 30.74 16.43 22.03
C ALA A 171 31.46 16.41 20.67
N ALA A 172 30.72 16.57 19.57
CA ALA A 172 31.31 16.65 18.24
C ALA A 172 30.46 17.48 17.27
N LYS A 173 31.10 18.03 16.23
CA LYS A 173 30.39 18.80 15.21
C LYS A 173 29.86 17.88 14.12
N ILE A 174 28.56 17.90 13.86
CA ILE A 174 27.90 16.99 12.92
C ILE A 174 27.77 17.65 11.53
N LYS A 175 28.16 16.93 10.48
CA LYS A 175 27.93 17.33 9.08
C LYS A 175 26.55 16.84 8.63
N GLU A 176 25.52 17.60 8.98
CA GLU A 176 24.12 17.18 8.82
C GLU A 176 23.77 16.74 7.39
N GLN A 177 24.19 17.50 6.38
CA GLN A 177 23.91 17.17 4.98
C GLN A 177 24.54 15.83 4.56
N ASN A 178 25.71 15.50 5.09
CA ASN A 178 26.40 14.25 4.79
C ASN A 178 25.70 13.08 5.46
N VAL A 179 25.24 13.24 6.72
CA VAL A 179 24.40 12.25 7.41
C VAL A 179 23.13 11.99 6.62
N VAL A 180 22.40 13.04 6.25
CA VAL A 180 21.18 12.91 5.44
C VAL A 180 21.47 12.18 4.13
N THR A 181 22.59 12.51 3.45
CA THR A 181 22.96 11.85 2.19
C THR A 181 23.27 10.37 2.38
N VAL A 182 24.07 10.01 3.38
CA VAL A 182 24.50 8.63 3.64
C VAL A 182 23.32 7.74 4.03
N PHE A 183 22.35 8.26 4.81
CA PHE A 183 21.18 7.50 5.27
C PHE A 183 19.97 7.58 4.33
N ARG A 184 20.02 8.38 3.26
CA ARG A 184 18.88 8.62 2.36
C ARG A 184 18.41 7.37 1.62
N ASP A 185 19.33 6.52 1.19
CA ASP A 185 19.03 5.39 0.33
C ASP A 185 19.89 4.16 0.70
N PRO A 186 19.29 3.10 1.26
CA PRO A 186 20.02 1.93 1.69
C PRO A 186 20.36 0.98 0.54
N VAL A 187 20.03 1.33 -0.71
CA VAL A 187 20.37 0.53 -1.89
C VAL A 187 21.88 0.42 -2.06
N TYR A 188 22.35 -0.81 -2.25
CA TYR A 188 23.73 -1.21 -2.43
C TYR A 188 23.92 -1.88 -3.79
N GLU A 189 24.97 -1.46 -4.49
CA GLU A 189 25.41 -2.05 -5.76
C GLU A 189 26.80 -2.65 -5.54
N LEU A 190 26.98 -3.94 -5.88
CA LEU A 190 28.17 -4.75 -5.56
C LEU A 190 29.49 -4.07 -6.02
N ASP A 191 29.45 -3.39 -7.16
CA ASP A 191 30.63 -2.76 -7.77
C ASP A 191 30.77 -1.25 -7.49
N ASP A 192 29.84 -0.63 -6.76
CA ASP A 192 29.89 0.80 -6.44
C ASP A 192 30.72 1.07 -5.16
N ARG A 193 31.93 1.60 -5.35
CA ARG A 193 32.83 2.00 -4.26
C ARG A 193 32.24 3.07 -3.35
N LYS A 194 31.44 4.00 -3.90
CA LYS A 194 30.79 5.05 -3.12
C LYS A 194 29.75 4.43 -2.19
N LYS A 195 28.93 3.50 -2.69
CA LYS A 195 27.93 2.78 -1.89
C LYS A 195 28.56 1.92 -0.80
N ALA A 196 29.67 1.24 -1.10
CA ALA A 196 30.45 0.52 -0.07
C ALA A 196 30.98 1.44 1.03
N THR A 197 31.42 2.64 0.64
CA THR A 197 31.88 3.64 1.61
C THR A 197 30.72 4.15 2.47
N GLU A 198 29.58 4.50 1.87
CA GLU A 198 28.37 4.94 2.60
C GLU A 198 27.89 3.84 3.57
N LEU A 199 27.87 2.58 3.13
CA LEU A 199 27.47 1.44 3.95
C LEU A 199 28.41 1.25 5.16
N ALA A 200 29.73 1.31 4.93
CA ALA A 200 30.73 1.24 5.99
C ALA A 200 30.60 2.43 6.98
N MET A 201 30.32 3.64 6.49
CA MET A 201 30.10 4.81 7.34
C MET A 201 28.92 4.61 8.29
N ARG A 202 27.81 4.01 7.83
CA ARG A 202 26.63 3.72 8.67
C ARG A 202 26.94 2.70 9.76
N ALA A 203 27.64 1.62 9.42
CA ALA A 203 28.05 0.62 10.40
C ALA A 203 29.00 1.25 11.44
N TRP A 204 30.00 2.00 10.99
CA TRP A 204 30.95 2.65 11.89
C TRP A 204 30.30 3.66 12.84
N ILE A 205 29.42 4.54 12.35
CA ILE A 205 28.77 5.52 13.24
C ILE A 205 27.84 4.84 14.25
N SER A 206 27.24 3.70 13.90
CA SER A 206 26.41 2.92 14.82
C SER A 206 27.20 2.45 16.04
N GLN A 207 28.41 1.94 15.81
CA GLN A 207 29.39 1.58 16.84
C GLN A 207 29.84 2.77 17.68
N LEU A 208 30.14 3.90 17.02
CA LEU A 208 30.68 5.10 17.67
C LEU A 208 29.71 5.64 18.72
N LEU A 209 28.42 5.72 18.34
CA LEU A 209 27.37 6.24 19.22
C LEU A 209 27.19 5.42 20.50
N ALA A 210 27.61 4.15 20.53
CA ALA A 210 27.54 3.34 21.74
C ALA A 210 28.50 3.83 22.85
N HIS A 211 29.59 4.51 22.50
CA HIS A 211 30.64 4.91 23.45
C HIS A 211 30.84 6.41 23.60
N TYR A 212 30.29 7.21 22.68
CA TYR A 212 30.50 8.65 22.66
C TYR A 212 29.27 9.44 23.09
N GLY A 213 29.50 10.64 23.61
CA GLY A 213 28.45 11.51 24.12
C GLY A 213 27.71 10.87 25.29
N ASN A 214 26.37 10.94 25.28
CA ASN A 214 25.53 10.28 26.28
C ASN A 214 25.14 8.83 25.90
N GLY A 215 25.71 8.29 24.82
CA GLY A 215 25.22 7.08 24.17
C GLY A 215 25.24 5.83 25.03
N ALA A 216 26.27 5.67 25.87
CA ALA A 216 26.34 4.56 26.82
C ALA A 216 25.16 4.56 27.81
N GLU A 217 24.74 5.73 28.30
CA GLU A 217 23.59 5.86 29.21
C GLU A 217 22.26 5.69 28.45
N THR A 218 22.14 6.37 27.31
CA THR A 218 20.93 6.38 26.48
C THR A 218 20.61 4.98 25.95
N LEU A 219 21.60 4.30 25.37
CA LEU A 219 21.41 3.00 24.73
C LEU A 219 21.39 1.84 25.72
N ALA A 220 21.92 1.99 26.94
CA ALA A 220 21.75 0.99 28.00
C ALA A 220 20.28 0.80 28.42
N ARG A 221 19.43 1.83 28.25
CA ARG A 221 17.98 1.76 28.58
C ARG A 221 17.13 1.10 27.49
N VAL A 222 17.70 0.87 26.31
CA VAL A 222 16.98 0.31 25.16
C VAL A 222 16.80 -1.20 25.35
N HIS A 223 15.58 -1.71 25.17
CA HIS A 223 15.36 -3.14 25.17
C HIS A 223 16.09 -3.81 23.99
N ARG A 224 16.75 -4.94 24.29
CA ARG A 224 17.55 -5.68 23.32
C ARG A 224 16.66 -6.50 22.41
N ILE A 225 17.02 -6.55 21.13
CA ILE A 225 16.43 -7.42 20.13
C ILE A 225 17.12 -8.78 20.21
N ASP A 226 16.33 -9.83 20.38
CA ASP A 226 16.78 -11.20 20.35
C ASP A 226 15.82 -11.99 19.45
N THR A 227 16.32 -12.57 18.38
CA THR A 227 15.51 -13.40 17.47
C THR A 227 15.61 -14.88 17.80
N GLU A 228 16.51 -15.32 18.69
CA GLU A 228 16.63 -16.73 19.09
C GLU A 228 15.46 -17.20 19.97
N VAL A 229 14.83 -16.28 20.69
CA VAL A 229 13.69 -16.58 21.59
C VAL A 229 12.42 -16.98 20.83
N PHE A 230 12.27 -16.57 19.58
CA PHE A 230 11.07 -16.83 18.79
C PHE A 230 11.11 -18.18 18.08
N SER A 231 9.94 -18.83 17.99
CA SER A 231 9.76 -19.98 17.10
C SER A 231 9.94 -19.59 15.62
N GLU A 232 10.27 -20.56 14.76
CA GLU A 232 10.36 -20.31 13.31
C GLU A 232 9.03 -19.83 12.73
N GLN A 233 7.92 -20.39 13.17
CA GLN A 233 6.57 -19.96 12.75
C GLN A 233 6.31 -18.50 13.10
N THR A 234 6.67 -18.07 14.31
CA THR A 234 6.53 -16.69 14.76
C THR A 234 7.38 -15.74 13.92
N LEU A 235 8.65 -16.09 13.69
CA LEU A 235 9.54 -15.29 12.86
C LEU A 235 9.09 -15.24 11.40
N ASP A 236 8.62 -16.34 10.82
CA ASP A 236 8.14 -16.36 9.44
C ASP A 236 6.99 -15.36 9.23
N VAL A 237 6.04 -15.30 10.16
CA VAL A 237 4.92 -14.35 10.10
C VAL A 237 5.40 -12.90 10.25
N ILE A 238 6.19 -12.60 11.28
CA ILE A 238 6.63 -11.23 11.57
C ILE A 238 7.57 -10.73 10.47
N ALA A 239 8.49 -11.59 10.02
CA ALA A 239 9.46 -11.25 8.99
C ALA A 239 8.80 -11.03 7.63
N LYS A 240 7.82 -11.87 7.26
CA LYS A 240 7.01 -11.65 6.05
C LYS A 240 6.37 -10.27 6.07
N ASN A 241 5.65 -9.93 7.14
CA ASN A 241 4.95 -8.64 7.27
C ASN A 241 5.91 -7.44 7.18
N ALA A 242 7.03 -7.50 7.92
CA ALA A 242 8.01 -6.42 7.92
C ALA A 242 8.69 -6.25 6.55
N ASN A 243 9.03 -7.35 5.88
CA ASN A 243 9.70 -7.31 4.59
C ASN A 243 8.76 -6.91 3.46
N ASP A 244 7.49 -7.33 3.50
CA ASP A 244 6.47 -6.85 2.57
C ASP A 244 6.33 -5.33 2.67
N THR A 245 6.31 -4.78 3.90
CA THR A 245 6.31 -3.33 4.14
C THR A 245 7.59 -2.66 3.62
N LEU A 246 8.77 -3.25 3.86
CA LEU A 246 10.04 -2.72 3.39
C LEU A 246 10.10 -2.69 1.86
N ARG A 247 9.70 -3.77 1.20
CA ARG A 247 9.67 -3.90 -0.26
C ARG A 247 8.68 -2.91 -0.88
N GLN A 248 7.49 -2.74 -0.31
CA GLN A 248 6.52 -1.73 -0.75
C GLN A 248 7.09 -0.30 -0.61
N ASN A 249 7.83 -0.02 0.46
CA ASN A 249 8.48 1.28 0.62
C ASN A 249 9.57 1.50 -0.44
N GLN A 250 10.27 0.46 -0.86
CA GLN A 250 11.33 0.58 -1.86
C GLN A 250 10.83 0.77 -3.28
N THR A 251 9.63 0.27 -3.61
CA THR A 251 8.97 0.49 -4.91
C THR A 251 8.41 1.91 -5.06
N LYS A 252 8.26 2.67 -3.95
CA LYS A 252 7.91 4.10 -4.01
C LYS A 252 8.95 4.85 -4.87
N PRO A 253 8.52 5.67 -5.85
CA PRO A 253 9.42 6.31 -6.79
C PRO A 253 10.37 7.29 -6.10
N LEU A 254 11.64 7.28 -6.52
CA LEU A 254 12.67 8.23 -6.03
C LEU A 254 12.46 9.65 -6.58
N LYS A 255 11.73 9.77 -7.68
CA LYS A 255 11.38 11.04 -8.32
C LYS A 255 9.90 11.00 -8.67
N THR A 256 9.15 11.98 -8.18
CA THR A 256 7.74 12.13 -8.53
C THR A 256 7.57 13.46 -9.25
N HIS A 257 6.93 13.41 -10.42
CA HIS A 257 6.67 14.59 -11.22
C HIS A 257 5.33 15.20 -10.85
N HIS A 258 5.35 16.49 -10.60
CA HIS A 258 4.24 17.31 -10.15
C HIS A 258 4.10 18.47 -11.13
N GLN A 259 2.90 18.75 -11.61
CA GLN A 259 2.63 20.04 -12.23
C GLN A 259 2.37 21.09 -11.14
N ALA A 260 3.06 22.21 -11.19
CA ALA A 260 2.89 23.31 -10.24
C ALA A 260 3.12 24.66 -10.89
N THR A 261 2.52 25.69 -10.32
CA THR A 261 2.72 27.09 -10.67
C THR A 261 3.62 27.73 -9.64
N ILE A 262 4.71 28.35 -10.09
CA ILE A 262 5.63 29.10 -9.23
C ILE A 262 5.38 30.58 -9.47
N THR A 263 4.99 31.29 -8.42
CA THR A 263 4.78 32.73 -8.41
C THR A 263 5.93 33.37 -7.63
N THR A 264 6.64 34.31 -8.25
CA THR A 264 7.70 35.08 -7.58
C THR A 264 7.19 36.50 -7.34
N ASP A 265 7.27 36.99 -6.10
CA ASP A 265 6.94 38.38 -5.74
C ASP A 265 8.02 39.00 -4.84
N ALA A 266 7.77 40.20 -4.30
CA ALA A 266 8.72 40.91 -3.42
C ALA A 266 8.92 40.20 -2.05
N SER A 267 8.03 39.28 -1.67
CA SER A 267 8.08 38.52 -0.41
C SER A 267 8.75 37.15 -0.55
N GLY A 268 8.95 36.66 -1.79
CA GLY A 268 9.69 35.44 -2.08
C GLY A 268 9.09 34.65 -3.25
N GLN A 269 9.47 33.37 -3.34
CA GLN A 269 8.85 32.43 -4.28
C GLN A 269 7.80 31.61 -3.54
N VAL A 270 6.62 31.49 -4.13
CA VAL A 270 5.54 30.62 -3.67
C VAL A 270 5.29 29.59 -4.76
N ILE A 271 5.29 28.32 -4.38
CA ILE A 271 4.93 27.21 -5.25
C ILE A 271 3.52 26.75 -4.92
N GLU A 272 2.69 26.61 -5.94
CA GLU A 272 1.31 26.15 -5.84
C GLU A 272 1.09 24.93 -6.74
N SER A 273 0.70 23.79 -6.17
CA SER A 273 0.41 22.58 -6.95
C SER A 273 -0.81 22.77 -7.84
N SER A 274 -0.73 22.37 -9.12
CA SER A 274 -1.85 22.54 -10.07
C SER A 274 -3.01 21.58 -9.78
N ASN A 275 -2.73 20.38 -9.25
CA ASN A 275 -3.74 19.40 -8.85
C ASN A 275 -3.27 18.55 -7.65
N PHE A 276 -4.17 17.72 -7.09
CA PHE A 276 -3.86 16.93 -5.89
C PHE A 276 -2.86 15.78 -6.16
N LYS A 277 -2.90 15.17 -7.35
CA LYS A 277 -1.89 14.18 -7.78
C LYS A 277 -0.50 14.80 -7.90
N SER A 278 -0.42 16.13 -8.06
CA SER A 278 0.81 16.92 -8.07
C SER A 278 1.11 17.62 -6.74
N ARG A 279 0.50 17.19 -5.62
CA ARG A 279 0.72 17.82 -4.32
C ARG A 279 2.14 17.57 -3.83
N LEU A 280 2.86 18.66 -3.61
CA LEU A 280 4.17 18.64 -2.99
C LEU A 280 4.03 18.51 -1.47
N ARG A 281 4.92 17.75 -0.84
CA ARG A 281 5.01 17.68 0.63
C ARG A 281 5.96 18.75 1.14
N SER A 282 5.72 19.19 2.37
CA SER A 282 6.66 20.06 3.10
C SER A 282 8.01 19.39 3.26
N ASP A 283 9.05 20.22 3.31
CA ASP A 283 10.46 19.89 3.51
C ASP A 283 11.06 18.96 2.44
N LYS A 284 10.36 18.74 1.32
CA LYS A 284 10.87 17.97 0.18
C LYS A 284 11.84 18.80 -0.66
N ASP A 285 12.97 18.19 -0.98
CA ASP A 285 13.86 18.64 -2.06
C ASP A 285 13.12 18.54 -3.41
N ILE A 286 13.18 19.60 -4.22
CA ILE A 286 12.58 19.63 -5.55
C ILE A 286 13.57 20.11 -6.60
N VAL A 287 13.33 19.68 -7.84
CA VAL A 287 13.95 20.22 -9.06
C VAL A 287 12.85 20.75 -9.95
N TYR A 288 12.97 21.99 -10.42
CA TYR A 288 11.99 22.62 -11.29
C TYR A 288 12.67 23.33 -12.45
N THR A 289 11.98 23.44 -13.58
CA THR A 289 12.52 24.12 -14.76
C THR A 289 12.04 25.58 -14.78
N VAL A 290 12.96 26.52 -14.94
CA VAL A 290 12.68 27.95 -15.12
C VAL A 290 12.81 28.30 -16.61
N PRO A 291 11.69 28.64 -17.29
CA PRO A 291 11.73 29.07 -18.69
C PRO A 291 12.61 30.32 -18.88
N GLN A 292 13.49 30.30 -19.89
CA GLN A 292 14.07 31.51 -20.46
C GLN A 292 13.45 31.72 -21.84
N GLY A 293 13.13 32.98 -22.18
CA GLY A 293 12.49 33.32 -23.44
C GLY A 293 13.27 32.75 -24.64
N GLY A 294 12.64 31.87 -25.41
CA GLY A 294 13.12 31.36 -26.70
C GLY A 294 14.27 30.34 -26.68
N MET A 295 15.02 30.17 -25.58
CA MET A 295 16.04 29.12 -25.42
C MET A 295 15.72 28.30 -24.17
N GLY A 296 15.70 26.97 -24.31
CA GLY A 296 15.24 26.02 -23.29
C GLY A 296 15.59 26.39 -21.85
N GLY A 297 14.61 26.28 -20.96
CA GLY A 297 14.74 26.68 -19.55
C GLY A 297 15.83 25.95 -18.77
N TYR A 298 16.33 26.57 -17.70
CA TYR A 298 17.33 25.95 -16.83
C TYR A 298 16.68 25.21 -15.66
N LYS A 299 17.31 24.15 -15.15
CA LYS A 299 16.85 23.42 -13.96
C LYS A 299 17.37 24.11 -12.69
N ALA A 300 16.46 24.49 -11.81
CA ALA A 300 16.75 25.01 -10.48
C ALA A 300 16.45 23.95 -9.41
N ARG A 301 17.14 24.05 -8.26
CA ARG A 301 16.86 23.27 -7.06
C ARG A 301 16.27 24.18 -5.98
N GLY A 302 15.37 23.62 -5.19
CA GLY A 302 14.84 24.27 -4.01
C GLY A 302 14.25 23.28 -3.04
N GLN A 303 13.79 23.78 -1.89
CA GLN A 303 13.11 23.03 -0.86
C GLN A 303 11.73 23.64 -0.64
N VAL A 304 10.71 22.78 -0.57
CA VAL A 304 9.33 23.19 -0.30
C VAL A 304 9.20 23.47 1.19
N GLY A 305 8.74 24.67 1.57
CA GLY A 305 8.45 25.01 2.95
C GLY A 305 7.16 24.37 3.48
N ILE A 306 6.65 24.92 4.57
CA ILE A 306 5.41 24.42 5.19
C ILE A 306 4.22 24.68 4.26
N MET A 307 3.51 23.60 3.87
CA MET A 307 2.36 23.66 2.98
C MET A 307 1.15 24.27 3.69
N ARG A 308 0.50 25.22 3.02
CA ARG A 308 -0.76 25.85 3.43
C ARG A 308 -1.78 25.69 2.29
N GLY A 309 -2.54 24.60 2.29
CA GLY A 309 -3.38 24.22 1.15
C GLY A 309 -2.54 23.69 -0.01
N LYS A 310 -2.75 24.21 -1.22
CA LYS A 310 -1.92 23.93 -2.42
C LYS A 310 -0.60 24.68 -2.46
N ALA A 311 -0.44 25.72 -1.65
CA ALA A 311 0.68 26.65 -1.73
C ALA A 311 1.72 26.42 -0.61
N ALA A 312 2.99 26.61 -0.92
CA ALA A 312 4.07 26.69 0.04
C ALA A 312 5.09 27.76 -0.37
N PRO A 313 5.79 28.39 0.59
CA PRO A 313 6.99 29.14 0.27
C PRO A 313 8.05 28.18 -0.29
N LEU A 314 8.72 28.61 -1.36
CA LEU A 314 9.80 27.87 -1.99
C LEU A 314 11.14 28.51 -1.59
N VAL A 315 11.99 27.74 -0.93
CA VAL A 315 13.35 28.15 -0.59
C VAL A 315 14.27 27.68 -1.70
N SER A 316 14.82 28.59 -2.50
CA SER A 316 15.72 28.25 -3.61
C SER A 316 17.10 28.86 -3.42
N ASP A 317 18.14 28.18 -3.91
CA ASP A 317 19.54 28.67 -3.86
C ASP A 317 19.78 29.84 -4.84
N SER A 318 18.87 30.03 -5.79
CA SER A 318 18.95 31.03 -6.85
C SER A 318 18.32 32.36 -6.42
N ARG A 319 19.14 33.40 -6.22
CA ARG A 319 18.67 34.80 -6.07
C ARG A 319 18.01 35.27 -7.38
N SER A 320 16.68 35.29 -7.42
CA SER A 320 15.92 35.86 -8.53
C SER A 320 15.68 37.36 -8.32
N GLY A 321 15.97 38.17 -9.35
CA GLY A 321 15.78 39.62 -9.35
C GLY A 321 14.31 40.07 -9.34
N SER A 322 14.14 41.35 -9.02
CA SER A 322 12.91 42.08 -8.64
C SER A 322 11.78 42.20 -9.69
N ARG A 323 11.42 41.13 -10.41
CA ARG A 323 10.26 41.12 -11.33
C ARG A 323 9.26 40.05 -10.89
N SER A 324 8.00 40.47 -10.72
CA SER A 324 6.88 39.55 -10.47
C SER A 324 6.67 38.66 -11.70
N MET A 325 6.72 37.35 -11.53
CA MET A 325 6.59 36.38 -12.62
C MET A 325 5.86 35.14 -12.12
N THR A 326 4.83 34.72 -12.85
CA THR A 326 4.07 33.49 -12.62
C THR A 326 4.40 32.51 -13.74
N MET A 327 4.85 31.30 -13.38
CA MET A 327 5.26 30.29 -14.36
C MET A 327 4.69 28.93 -13.98
N THR A 328 3.95 28.32 -14.89
CA THR A 328 3.57 26.91 -14.76
C THR A 328 4.71 26.03 -15.25
N THR A 329 5.18 25.12 -14.41
CA THR A 329 6.32 24.25 -14.70
C THR A 329 6.12 22.84 -14.14
N THR A 330 6.92 21.90 -14.65
CA THR A 330 7.00 20.56 -14.05
C THR A 330 8.04 20.59 -12.93
N VAL A 331 7.59 20.22 -11.75
CA VAL A 331 8.37 20.15 -10.52
C VAL A 331 8.56 18.69 -10.17
N THR A 332 9.81 18.29 -9.90
CA THR A 332 10.15 16.92 -9.56
C THR A 332 10.57 16.87 -8.10
N SER A 333 9.78 16.23 -7.24
CA SER A 333 10.21 15.96 -5.86
C SER A 333 11.26 14.86 -5.86
N ILE A 334 12.34 15.05 -5.09
CA ILE A 334 13.42 14.08 -4.94
C ILE A 334 13.26 13.34 -3.61
N GLY A 335 13.45 12.02 -3.66
CA GLY A 335 13.44 11.14 -2.50
C GLY A 335 12.07 10.48 -2.30
N ARG A 336 12.11 9.26 -1.75
CA ARG A 336 10.91 8.47 -1.44
C ARG A 336 10.05 9.20 -0.41
N ASP A 337 8.77 8.91 -0.41
CA ASP A 337 7.84 9.45 0.56
C ASP A 337 8.06 8.84 1.95
N ASP A 338 8.01 9.71 2.97
CA ASP A 338 8.07 9.28 4.36
C ASP A 338 6.93 8.30 4.68
N PRO A 339 7.17 7.34 5.60
CA PRO A 339 6.16 6.40 6.02
C PRO A 339 4.88 7.08 6.53
N THR A 340 3.73 6.48 6.24
CA THR A 340 2.46 6.90 6.83
C THR A 340 2.44 6.60 8.33
N THR A 341 1.55 7.25 9.09
CA THR A 341 1.39 6.96 10.53
C THR A 341 1.07 5.48 10.79
N ALA A 342 0.30 4.85 9.90
CA ALA A 342 -0.02 3.42 10.00
C ALA A 342 1.22 2.53 9.76
N GLU A 343 2.03 2.85 8.75
CA GLU A 343 3.30 2.16 8.47
C GLU A 343 4.25 2.30 9.67
N ALA A 344 4.38 3.51 10.22
CA ALA A 344 5.24 3.79 11.38
C ALA A 344 4.76 3.04 12.64
N HIS A 345 3.45 3.04 12.92
CA HIS A 345 2.87 2.37 14.08
C HIS A 345 3.05 0.84 14.02
N ARG A 346 2.91 0.26 12.83
CA ARG A 346 3.18 -1.16 12.59
C ARG A 346 4.65 -1.51 12.77
N ALA A 347 5.56 -0.72 12.18
CA ALA A 347 7.00 -0.92 12.37
C ALA A 347 7.39 -0.85 13.85
N ALA A 348 6.79 0.10 14.60
CA ALA A 348 6.98 0.20 16.04
C ALA A 348 6.43 -1.02 16.81
N THR A 349 5.27 -1.55 16.41
CA THR A 349 4.68 -2.75 17.04
C THR A 349 5.60 -3.96 16.85
N ILE A 350 6.06 -4.21 15.62
CA ILE A 350 6.98 -5.30 15.30
C ILE A 350 8.30 -5.16 16.08
N LEU A 351 8.85 -3.95 16.13
CA LEU A 351 10.07 -3.68 16.88
C LEU A 351 9.90 -3.99 18.38
N ARG A 352 8.77 -3.62 18.98
CA ARG A 352 8.48 -3.94 20.39
C ARG A 352 8.38 -5.45 20.63
N VAL A 353 7.75 -6.18 19.71
CA VAL A 353 7.74 -7.65 19.77
C VAL A 353 9.16 -8.18 19.82
N LEU A 354 10.01 -7.78 18.85
CA LEU A 354 11.42 -8.17 18.80
C LEU A 354 12.23 -7.79 20.05
N GLN A 355 11.81 -6.75 20.77
CA GLN A 355 12.40 -6.27 22.02
C GLN A 355 11.91 -7.02 23.28
N GLY A 356 11.24 -8.17 23.10
CA GLY A 356 10.79 -9.03 24.21
C GLY A 356 9.36 -8.73 24.71
N PHE A 357 8.62 -7.84 24.05
CA PHE A 357 7.18 -7.65 24.33
C PHE A 357 6.32 -8.63 23.51
N GLU A 358 6.63 -9.92 23.58
CA GLU A 358 5.97 -10.99 22.81
C GLU A 358 4.47 -11.11 23.12
N SER A 359 4.07 -10.66 24.31
CA SER A 359 2.69 -10.59 24.78
C SER A 359 1.79 -9.80 23.81
N LEU A 360 2.36 -8.86 23.03
CA LEU A 360 1.61 -8.14 21.98
C LEU A 360 1.05 -9.06 20.89
N LEU A 361 1.66 -10.22 20.66
CA LEU A 361 1.16 -11.24 19.74
C LEU A 361 0.41 -12.35 20.47
N SER A 362 0.97 -12.84 21.58
CA SER A 362 0.43 -14.00 22.31
C SER A 362 -0.83 -13.68 23.10
N ASP A 363 -0.98 -12.47 23.65
CA ASP A 363 -2.17 -12.07 24.41
C ASP A 363 -3.37 -11.79 23.49
N SER A 364 -3.11 -11.43 22.23
CA SER A 364 -4.19 -11.15 21.27
C SER A 364 -4.68 -12.44 20.62
N VAL A 365 -5.80 -12.96 21.14
CA VAL A 365 -6.50 -14.12 20.56
C VAL A 365 -6.89 -13.91 19.10
N TRP A 366 -7.06 -12.65 18.65
CA TRP A 366 -7.30 -12.33 17.25
C TRP A 366 -6.06 -12.56 16.39
N ILE A 367 -4.89 -12.12 16.87
CA ILE A 367 -3.62 -12.35 16.18
C ILE A 367 -3.33 -13.86 16.13
N GLN A 368 -3.54 -14.58 17.23
CA GLN A 368 -3.38 -16.03 17.26
C GLN A 368 -4.28 -16.71 16.22
N ASN A 369 -5.59 -16.45 16.23
CA ASN A 369 -6.52 -17.06 15.29
C ASN A 369 -6.28 -16.70 13.81
N ILE A 370 -5.74 -15.52 13.50
CA ILE A 370 -5.53 -15.09 12.10
C ILE A 370 -4.15 -15.52 11.57
N PHE A 371 -3.10 -15.36 12.37
CA PHE A 371 -1.71 -15.53 11.92
C PHE A 371 -1.05 -16.82 12.41
N PHE A 372 -1.56 -17.43 13.49
CA PHE A 372 -0.97 -18.61 14.14
C PHE A 372 -2.04 -19.69 14.33
N PRO A 373 -2.59 -20.27 13.25
CA PRO A 373 -3.62 -21.29 13.36
C PRO A 373 -3.11 -22.50 14.15
N SER A 374 -3.99 -23.09 14.93
CA SER A 374 -3.76 -24.38 15.58
C SER A 374 -3.62 -25.49 14.53
N ASP A 375 -2.99 -26.61 14.90
CA ASP A 375 -2.84 -27.77 14.00
C ASP A 375 -4.19 -28.34 13.53
N GLU A 376 -5.24 -28.19 14.35
CA GLU A 376 -6.61 -28.58 14.03
C GLU A 376 -7.36 -27.54 13.18
N GLN A 377 -6.73 -26.39 12.88
CA GLN A 377 -7.29 -25.26 12.13
C GLN A 377 -8.58 -24.68 12.75
N ALA A 378 -8.90 -25.07 13.99
CA ALA A 378 -10.06 -24.58 14.72
C ALA A 378 -9.74 -23.24 15.42
N LEU A 379 -10.69 -22.30 15.35
CA LEU A 379 -10.60 -21.03 16.05
C LEU A 379 -10.75 -21.24 17.56
N SER A 380 -9.81 -20.68 18.34
CA SER A 380 -9.80 -20.78 19.80
C SER A 380 -10.13 -19.44 20.44
N TRP A 381 -11.06 -19.42 21.39
CA TRP A 381 -11.52 -18.20 22.04
C TRP A 381 -11.54 -18.35 23.57
N PRO A 382 -11.36 -17.26 24.32
CA PRO A 382 -11.45 -17.30 25.78
C PRO A 382 -12.81 -17.85 26.24
N LEU A 383 -12.81 -18.74 27.25
CA LEU A 383 -14.03 -19.32 27.82
C LEU A 383 -15.00 -18.26 28.36
N GLU A 384 -14.47 -17.13 28.83
CA GLU A 384 -15.25 -15.96 29.27
C GLU A 384 -16.10 -15.35 28.15
N TRP A 385 -15.76 -15.61 26.89
CA TRP A 385 -16.53 -15.11 25.75
C TRP A 385 -17.65 -16.07 25.34
N SER A 386 -17.66 -17.28 25.89
CA SER A 386 -18.61 -18.36 25.62
C SER A 386 -19.93 -18.20 26.40
N ASP A 387 -20.17 -17.04 27.02
CA ASP A 387 -21.45 -16.70 27.67
C ASP A 387 -22.64 -17.12 26.79
N PRO A 388 -23.73 -17.64 27.41
CA PRO A 388 -24.82 -18.23 26.68
C PRO A 388 -25.32 -17.23 25.63
N PRO A 389 -25.52 -17.68 24.38
CA PRO A 389 -25.96 -16.77 23.34
C PRO A 389 -27.19 -16.01 23.85
N PRO A 390 -27.25 -14.68 23.68
CA PRO A 390 -28.50 -13.98 23.93
C PRO A 390 -29.59 -14.76 23.18
N PRO A 391 -30.80 -14.93 23.76
CA PRO A 391 -31.88 -15.63 23.07
C PRO A 391 -31.95 -15.05 21.65
N PRO A 392 -32.02 -15.90 20.61
CA PRO A 392 -32.00 -15.41 19.24
C PRO A 392 -33.02 -14.29 19.18
N PRO A 393 -32.62 -13.09 18.70
CA PRO A 393 -33.53 -11.96 18.67
C PRO A 393 -34.82 -12.48 18.05
N LYS A 394 -35.94 -12.28 18.75
CA LYS A 394 -37.24 -12.53 18.13
C LYS A 394 -37.25 -11.63 16.92
N PHE A 395 -36.97 -12.21 15.75
CA PHE A 395 -37.08 -11.50 14.49
C PHE A 395 -38.44 -10.81 14.56
N PRO A 396 -38.51 -9.48 14.43
CA PRO A 396 -39.81 -8.86 14.33
C PRO A 396 -40.51 -9.60 13.19
N SER A 397 -41.73 -10.10 13.47
CA SER A 397 -42.48 -10.97 12.54
C SER A 397 -42.67 -10.32 11.17
N GLN A 398 -42.43 -9.01 11.09
CA GLN A 398 -42.08 -8.29 9.89
C GLN A 398 -40.75 -7.54 10.11
N PRO A 399 -39.79 -7.67 9.18
CA PRO A 399 -38.68 -6.72 9.06
C PRO A 399 -39.24 -5.28 9.14
N PRO A 400 -38.62 -4.29 9.84
CA PRO A 400 -38.89 -2.88 9.55
C PRO A 400 -38.97 -2.69 8.04
N SER A 401 -39.94 -1.94 7.56
CA SER A 401 -40.29 -1.79 6.14
C SER A 401 -39.13 -1.31 5.24
N SER A 402 -38.01 -0.87 5.85
CA SER A 402 -36.71 -0.48 5.28
C SER A 402 -35.71 -1.63 5.09
N LEU A 403 -35.91 -2.81 5.70
CA LEU A 403 -35.08 -3.98 5.45
C LEU A 403 -35.28 -4.38 3.99
N LEU A 404 -34.36 -3.88 3.17
CA LEU A 404 -34.11 -4.31 1.80
C LEU A 404 -34.41 -5.81 1.73
N LEU A 405 -35.26 -6.22 0.78
CA LEU A 405 -35.57 -7.63 0.51
C LEU A 405 -34.26 -8.40 0.28
N LEU A 406 -33.60 -8.82 1.36
CA LEU A 406 -32.33 -9.51 1.31
C LEU A 406 -32.62 -10.88 0.72
N ASN A 407 -31.88 -11.21 -0.33
CA ASN A 407 -31.89 -12.56 -0.86
C ASN A 407 -31.32 -13.54 0.17
N PRO A 408 -31.50 -14.86 0.00
CA PRO A 408 -31.03 -15.86 0.95
C PRO A 408 -29.54 -15.72 1.30
N SER A 409 -28.65 -15.58 0.31
CA SER A 409 -27.20 -15.45 0.55
C SER A 409 -26.82 -14.20 1.36
N GLN A 410 -27.49 -13.07 1.12
CA GLN A 410 -27.29 -11.84 1.88
C GLN A 410 -27.82 -11.98 3.31
N ARG A 411 -28.96 -12.65 3.49
CA ARG A 411 -29.53 -12.92 4.81
C ARG A 411 -28.63 -13.84 5.63
N ASP A 412 -28.09 -14.88 5.02
CA ASP A 412 -27.13 -15.79 5.66
C ASP A 412 -25.86 -15.04 6.09
N ALA A 413 -25.37 -14.11 5.26
CA ALA A 413 -24.28 -13.21 5.61
C ALA A 413 -24.62 -12.34 6.82
N VAL A 414 -25.75 -11.62 6.82
CA VAL A 414 -26.16 -10.77 7.96
C VAL A 414 -26.35 -11.60 9.25
N ASN A 415 -26.99 -12.76 9.16
CA ASN A 415 -27.18 -13.68 10.29
C ASN A 415 -25.84 -14.15 10.85
N THR A 416 -24.89 -14.49 9.99
CA THR A 416 -23.54 -14.93 10.40
C THR A 416 -22.76 -13.77 11.01
N MET A 417 -22.84 -12.57 10.44
CA MET A 417 -22.24 -11.36 11.01
C MET A 417 -22.79 -11.04 12.41
N TYR A 418 -24.08 -11.29 12.66
CA TYR A 418 -24.70 -11.06 13.96
C TYR A 418 -24.45 -12.19 14.97
N SER A 419 -24.24 -13.41 14.49
CA SER A 419 -24.03 -14.59 15.33
C SER A 419 -22.88 -14.42 16.33
N SER A 420 -23.14 -14.79 17.58
CA SER A 420 -22.17 -14.86 18.69
C SER A 420 -21.39 -16.19 18.74
N LEU A 421 -21.73 -17.17 17.90
CA LEU A 421 -20.99 -18.43 17.82
C LEU A 421 -19.49 -18.20 17.56
N ASP A 422 -18.66 -18.94 18.26
CA ASP A 422 -17.20 -18.85 18.19
C ASP A 422 -16.64 -19.00 16.77
N LYS A 423 -17.15 -19.97 16.00
CA LYS A 423 -16.80 -20.15 14.58
C LYS A 423 -17.16 -18.97 13.69
N HIS A 424 -18.10 -18.12 14.12
CA HIS A 424 -18.51 -16.94 13.35
C HIS A 424 -17.80 -15.67 13.83
N ARG A 425 -17.00 -15.67 14.89
CA ARG A 425 -16.36 -14.45 15.40
C ARG A 425 -15.46 -13.76 14.37
N ILE A 426 -14.82 -14.54 13.51
CA ILE A 426 -14.20 -14.10 12.26
C ILE A 426 -15.15 -14.52 11.14
N THR A 427 -15.76 -13.57 10.46
CA THR A 427 -16.63 -13.85 9.30
C THR A 427 -15.96 -13.32 8.05
N ILE A 428 -15.85 -14.15 7.00
CA ILE A 428 -15.36 -13.72 5.68
C ILE A 428 -16.50 -13.84 4.67
N ILE A 429 -16.79 -12.75 3.97
CA ILE A 429 -17.84 -12.66 2.95
C ILE A 429 -17.21 -12.27 1.63
N GLN A 430 -17.23 -13.20 0.68
CA GLN A 430 -16.93 -12.92 -0.72
C GLN A 430 -18.17 -12.34 -1.39
N GLY A 431 -18.06 -11.08 -1.82
CA GLY A 431 -19.10 -10.35 -2.54
C GLY A 431 -18.65 -9.94 -3.94
N PRO A 432 -18.94 -10.76 -4.97
CA PRO A 432 -18.71 -10.41 -6.37
C PRO A 432 -19.34 -9.05 -6.77
N PRO A 433 -18.98 -8.48 -7.94
CA PRO A 433 -19.53 -7.23 -8.45
C PRO A 433 -21.06 -7.23 -8.47
N GLY A 434 -21.68 -6.15 -8.00
CA GLY A 434 -23.14 -5.99 -8.04
C GLY A 434 -23.93 -6.81 -7.02
N THR A 435 -23.29 -7.58 -6.13
CA THR A 435 -23.99 -8.44 -5.16
C THR A 435 -24.52 -7.74 -3.91
N GLY A 436 -24.30 -6.42 -3.80
CA GLY A 436 -24.84 -5.61 -2.71
C GLY A 436 -24.07 -5.72 -1.39
N LYS A 437 -22.74 -5.86 -1.41
CA LYS A 437 -21.86 -5.82 -0.21
C LYS A 437 -22.25 -4.71 0.78
N THR A 438 -22.35 -3.47 0.28
CA THR A 438 -22.72 -2.30 1.11
C THR A 438 -24.15 -2.39 1.65
N SER A 439 -25.08 -3.04 0.94
CA SER A 439 -26.44 -3.32 1.44
C SER A 439 -26.41 -4.33 2.59
N VAL A 440 -25.56 -5.36 2.52
CA VAL A 440 -25.35 -6.32 3.61
C VAL A 440 -24.82 -5.61 4.85
N ILE A 441 -23.81 -4.74 4.69
CA ILE A 441 -23.26 -3.92 5.79
C ILE A 441 -24.33 -3.04 6.42
N ALA A 442 -25.09 -2.30 5.61
CA ALA A 442 -26.13 -1.40 6.09
C ALA A 442 -27.25 -2.15 6.84
N SER A 443 -27.67 -3.31 6.31
CA SER A 443 -28.69 -4.16 6.94
C SER A 443 -28.21 -4.75 8.26
N PHE A 444 -26.94 -5.17 8.33
CA PHE A 444 -26.33 -5.60 9.59
C PHE A 444 -26.31 -4.47 10.62
N VAL A 445 -25.89 -3.26 10.23
CA VAL A 445 -25.84 -2.10 11.13
C VAL A 445 -27.23 -1.79 11.67
N GLU A 446 -28.24 -1.67 10.82
CA GLU A 446 -29.62 -1.42 11.22
C GLU A 446 -30.10 -2.47 12.24
N PHE A 447 -29.90 -3.76 11.93
CA PHE A 447 -30.28 -4.87 12.80
C PHE A 447 -29.55 -4.86 14.15
N ALA A 448 -28.23 -4.65 14.12
CA ALA A 448 -27.41 -4.59 15.32
C ALA A 448 -27.84 -3.43 16.23
N ILE A 449 -28.13 -2.26 15.67
CA ILE A 449 -28.56 -1.09 16.44
C ILE A 449 -29.96 -1.29 17.04
N LEU A 450 -30.91 -1.82 16.26
CA LEU A 450 -32.28 -2.11 16.72
C LEU A 450 -32.31 -3.11 17.88
N THR A 451 -31.34 -4.04 17.91
CA THR A 451 -31.19 -5.03 18.98
C THR A 451 -30.31 -4.54 20.14
N GLY A 452 -29.94 -3.26 20.15
CA GLY A 452 -29.21 -2.64 21.27
C GLY A 452 -27.69 -2.66 21.15
N GLY A 453 -27.14 -3.16 20.03
CA GLY A 453 -25.71 -3.15 19.74
C GLY A 453 -25.10 -1.74 19.70
N ASP A 454 -23.79 -1.69 19.93
CA ASP A 454 -22.95 -0.50 19.94
C ASP A 454 -21.50 -0.89 19.60
N GLY A 455 -20.59 0.10 19.55
CA GLY A 455 -19.18 -0.20 19.31
C GLY A 455 -18.88 -0.74 17.90
N ILE A 456 -19.68 -0.34 16.90
CA ILE A 456 -19.57 -0.83 15.52
C ILE A 456 -18.65 0.11 14.72
N TRP A 457 -17.58 -0.44 14.17
CA TRP A 457 -16.61 0.30 13.36
C TRP A 457 -16.59 -0.26 11.94
N LEU A 458 -16.94 0.58 10.96
CA LEU A 458 -16.92 0.26 9.54
C LEU A 458 -15.66 0.86 8.92
N VAL A 459 -14.75 0.01 8.47
CA VAL A 459 -13.48 0.43 7.89
C VAL A 459 -13.32 -0.08 6.47
N ALA A 460 -12.55 0.63 5.65
CA ALA A 460 -12.14 0.16 4.34
C ALA A 460 -10.75 0.67 3.98
N GLN A 461 -10.18 0.17 2.88
CA GLN A 461 -8.88 0.62 2.39
C GLN A 461 -8.92 2.06 1.85
N SER A 462 -9.98 2.40 1.11
CA SER A 462 -10.10 3.68 0.41
C SER A 462 -11.19 4.56 1.02
N ASN A 463 -11.01 5.88 0.94
CA ASN A 463 -12.02 6.84 1.38
C ASN A 463 -13.32 6.72 0.57
N VAL A 464 -13.23 6.36 -0.73
CA VAL A 464 -14.41 6.16 -1.60
C VAL A 464 -15.27 5.02 -1.09
N ALA A 465 -14.67 3.89 -0.71
CA ALA A 465 -15.42 2.75 -0.16
C ALA A 465 -16.14 3.13 1.15
N VAL A 466 -15.45 3.80 2.08
CA VAL A 466 -16.06 4.26 3.34
C VAL A 466 -17.20 5.26 3.07
N LYS A 467 -17.03 6.17 2.11
CA LYS A 467 -18.04 7.13 1.69
C LYS A 467 -19.28 6.44 1.12
N ASN A 468 -19.11 5.40 0.30
CA ASN A 468 -20.22 4.62 -0.24
C ASN A 468 -21.03 3.92 0.87
N ILE A 469 -20.36 3.42 1.91
CA ILE A 469 -21.04 2.88 3.11
C ILE A 469 -21.85 4.00 3.80
N ALA A 470 -21.24 5.17 4.02
CA ALA A 470 -21.90 6.31 4.66
C ALA A 470 -23.16 6.76 3.89
N GLU A 471 -23.07 6.86 2.55
CA GLU A 471 -24.21 7.21 1.70
C GLU A 471 -25.30 6.14 1.74
N LYS A 472 -24.95 4.87 1.86
CA LYS A 472 -25.92 3.79 1.98
C LYS A 472 -26.67 3.85 3.32
N LEU A 473 -25.97 4.13 4.42
CA LEU A 473 -26.58 4.36 5.73
C LEU A 473 -27.54 5.55 5.71
N LEU A 474 -27.11 6.65 5.08
CA LEU A 474 -27.97 7.83 4.90
C LEU A 474 -29.22 7.51 4.08
N ALA A 475 -29.10 6.73 3.00
CA ALA A 475 -30.20 6.37 2.11
C ALA A 475 -31.28 5.51 2.80
N ILE A 476 -30.91 4.72 3.83
CA ILE A 476 -31.86 3.95 4.65
C ILE A 476 -32.37 4.75 5.86
N GLY A 477 -32.04 6.04 5.96
CA GLY A 477 -32.49 6.92 7.05
C GLY A 477 -31.71 6.77 8.36
N PHE A 478 -30.59 6.02 8.37
CA PHE A 478 -29.75 5.88 9.55
C PHE A 478 -28.76 7.05 9.64
N LEU A 479 -28.92 7.92 10.66
CA LEU A 479 -28.14 9.15 10.83
C LEU A 479 -27.12 9.11 11.99
N ASP A 480 -27.24 8.12 12.89
CA ASP A 480 -26.47 8.02 14.14
C ASP A 480 -25.07 7.42 13.95
N TRP A 481 -24.30 8.03 13.04
CA TRP A 481 -22.93 7.63 12.74
C TRP A 481 -22.01 8.83 12.56
N LYS A 482 -20.69 8.62 12.72
CA LYS A 482 -19.66 9.61 12.41
C LYS A 482 -18.59 9.04 11.52
N LEU A 483 -18.15 9.84 10.55
CA LEU A 483 -17.13 9.51 9.56
C LEU A 483 -15.84 10.28 9.83
N LEU A 484 -14.78 9.56 10.18
CA LEU A 484 -13.45 10.09 10.44
C LEU A 484 -12.65 10.12 9.14
N VAL A 485 -12.15 11.30 8.76
CA VAL A 485 -11.43 11.48 7.48
C VAL A 485 -10.17 12.32 7.69
N SER A 486 -9.11 12.02 6.95
CA SER A 486 -7.91 12.85 6.96
C SER A 486 -8.21 14.26 6.41
N LYS A 487 -7.71 15.29 7.09
CA LYS A 487 -7.70 16.69 6.61
C LYS A 487 -7.21 16.77 5.16
N ASP A 488 -6.16 16.03 4.85
CA ASP A 488 -5.50 16.08 3.54
C ASP A 488 -6.36 15.52 2.41
N PHE A 489 -7.36 14.69 2.72
CA PHE A 489 -8.28 14.13 1.74
C PHE A 489 -9.47 15.05 1.43
N ILE A 490 -9.96 15.80 2.43
CA ILE A 490 -11.17 16.64 2.28
C ILE A 490 -10.85 17.99 1.63
N LEU A 491 -9.69 18.58 1.92
CA LEU A 491 -9.29 19.82 1.26
C LEU A 491 -9.04 19.54 -0.22
N GLU A 492 -9.96 20.04 -1.06
CA GLU A 492 -9.79 20.43 -2.46
C GLU A 492 -10.14 19.44 -3.59
N TRP A 493 -10.35 18.13 -3.34
CA TRP A 493 -10.78 17.19 -4.40
C TRP A 493 -12.16 16.55 -4.16
N HIS A 494 -12.70 16.61 -2.95
CA HIS A 494 -13.84 15.78 -2.55
C HIS A 494 -14.91 16.45 -1.70
N GLU A 495 -14.88 17.78 -1.50
CA GLU A 495 -16.00 18.45 -0.81
C GLU A 495 -17.34 18.15 -1.49
N HIS A 496 -17.36 18.17 -2.84
CA HIS A 496 -18.51 17.79 -3.65
C HIS A 496 -18.91 16.32 -3.46
N ILE A 497 -17.93 15.42 -3.31
CA ILE A 497 -18.16 13.98 -3.05
C ILE A 497 -18.84 13.77 -1.70
N TYR A 498 -18.49 14.56 -0.69
CA TYR A 498 -19.05 14.43 0.65
C TYR A 498 -20.29 15.29 0.91
N THR A 499 -20.78 16.06 -0.06
CA THR A 499 -21.94 16.98 0.09
C THR A 499 -23.11 16.38 0.87
N LYS A 500 -23.50 15.15 0.54
CA LYS A 500 -24.62 14.44 1.19
C LYS A 500 -24.36 14.07 2.66
N VAL A 501 -23.10 13.93 3.05
CA VAL A 501 -22.67 13.34 4.33
C VAL A 501 -21.88 14.29 5.22
N GLN A 502 -21.69 15.56 4.82
CA GLN A 502 -20.82 16.52 5.50
C GLN A 502 -21.12 16.70 6.99
N GLN A 503 -22.41 16.67 7.38
CA GLN A 503 -22.85 16.86 8.76
C GLN A 503 -22.31 15.81 9.75
N ASN A 504 -21.90 14.64 9.26
CA ASN A 504 -21.38 13.55 10.08
C ASN A 504 -19.87 13.36 9.98
N ILE A 505 -19.16 14.25 9.28
CA ILE A 505 -17.71 14.15 9.08
C ILE A 505 -16.95 14.84 10.21
N ILE A 506 -15.93 14.17 10.71
CA ILE A 506 -14.92 14.73 11.61
C ILE A 506 -13.55 14.59 10.95
N ARG A 507 -12.88 15.73 10.74
CA ARG A 507 -11.56 15.79 10.11
C ARG A 507 -10.44 15.58 11.12
N SER A 508 -9.34 14.96 10.67
CA SER A 508 -8.17 14.63 11.52
C SER A 508 -7.54 15.83 12.22
N ASP A 509 -7.60 17.03 11.65
CA ASP A 509 -7.09 18.26 12.28
C ASP A 509 -7.91 18.72 13.49
N ARG A 510 -9.14 18.21 13.63
CA ARG A 510 -10.02 18.50 14.77
C ARG A 510 -9.94 17.45 15.88
N PHE A 511 -9.31 16.29 15.66
CA PHE A 511 -9.35 15.15 16.58
C PHE A 511 -8.87 15.49 17.99
N LYS A 512 -7.82 16.31 18.11
CA LYS A 512 -7.29 16.80 19.39
C LYS A 512 -8.34 17.56 20.22
N PHE A 513 -9.31 18.18 19.57
CA PHE A 513 -10.32 19.05 20.20
C PHE A 513 -11.68 18.38 20.37
N VAL A 514 -11.85 17.14 19.88
CA VAL A 514 -13.11 16.39 20.04
C VAL A 514 -13.29 15.99 21.49
N LYS A 515 -14.45 16.31 22.06
CA LYS A 515 -14.83 15.96 23.42
C LYS A 515 -15.83 14.80 23.40
N ALA A 516 -15.82 13.97 24.44
CA ALA A 516 -16.68 12.78 24.52
C ALA A 516 -18.18 13.08 24.34
N HIS A 517 -18.67 14.26 24.78
CA HIS A 517 -20.08 14.63 24.61
C HIS A 517 -20.48 14.86 23.15
N THR A 518 -19.54 15.22 22.27
CA THR A 518 -19.78 15.38 20.82
C THR A 518 -20.06 14.03 20.14
N LEU A 519 -19.70 12.93 20.81
CA LEU A 519 -19.89 11.55 20.35
C LEU A 519 -21.04 10.84 21.06
N ARG A 520 -21.77 11.51 21.97
CA ARG A 520 -22.93 10.92 22.65
C ARG A 520 -23.99 10.48 21.64
N GLY A 521 -24.51 9.27 21.80
CA GLY A 521 -25.50 8.67 20.90
C GLY A 521 -24.91 8.05 19.63
N CYS A 522 -23.64 8.34 19.30
CA CYS A 522 -22.98 7.73 18.15
C CYS A 522 -22.58 6.29 18.47
N LYS A 523 -23.25 5.33 17.83
CA LYS A 523 -22.98 3.89 18.00
C LYS A 523 -22.12 3.31 16.88
N VAL A 524 -22.05 4.01 15.74
CA VAL A 524 -21.38 3.55 14.52
C VAL A 524 -20.32 4.57 14.08
N MET A 525 -19.08 4.10 13.93
CA MET A 525 -17.96 4.91 13.45
C MET A 525 -17.49 4.41 12.09
N LEU A 526 -17.15 5.32 11.19
CA LEU A 526 -16.64 5.00 9.85
C LEU A 526 -15.27 5.64 9.65
N CYS A 527 -14.30 4.94 9.09
CA CYS A 527 -12.99 5.50 8.77
C CYS A 527 -12.20 4.62 7.78
N THR A 528 -11.09 5.09 7.22
CA THR A 528 -10.15 4.17 6.55
C THR A 528 -9.37 3.38 7.58
N LEU A 529 -8.87 2.18 7.23
CA LEU A 529 -8.09 1.35 8.16
C LEU A 529 -6.90 2.12 8.76
N SER A 530 -6.21 2.91 7.95
CA SER A 530 -5.07 3.74 8.36
C SER A 530 -5.41 4.80 9.42
N MET A 531 -6.66 5.27 9.47
CA MET A 531 -7.09 6.26 10.47
C MET A 531 -7.15 5.67 11.88
N LEU A 532 -7.28 4.35 12.02
CA LEU A 532 -7.21 3.68 13.31
C LEU A 532 -5.82 3.75 13.96
N SER A 533 -4.78 4.06 13.17
CA SER A 533 -3.42 4.28 13.69
C SER A 533 -3.14 5.76 14.06
N ASN A 534 -4.13 6.65 13.98
CA ASN A 534 -3.93 8.06 14.32
C ASN A 534 -3.69 8.22 15.84
N THR A 535 -2.73 9.08 16.22
CA THR A 535 -2.36 9.32 17.64
C THR A 535 -3.52 9.75 18.53
N PHE A 536 -4.54 10.41 17.98
CA PHE A 536 -5.71 10.88 18.73
C PHE A 536 -6.94 9.96 18.57
N ILE A 537 -6.79 8.76 18.01
CA ILE A 537 -7.91 7.85 17.80
C ILE A 537 -8.58 7.43 19.13
N THR A 538 -7.82 7.42 20.22
CA THR A 538 -8.31 7.14 21.58
C THR A 538 -9.40 8.09 22.05
N ASN A 539 -9.44 9.33 21.53
CA ASN A 539 -10.54 10.26 21.79
C ASN A 539 -11.90 9.74 21.27
N PHE A 540 -11.88 8.76 20.35
CA PHE A 540 -13.05 8.13 19.77
C PHE A 540 -13.25 6.70 20.27
N THR A 541 -12.18 5.91 20.39
CA THR A 541 -12.28 4.51 20.84
C THR A 541 -12.53 4.37 22.34
N CYS A 542 -12.13 5.34 23.18
CA CYS A 542 -12.50 5.33 24.59
C CYS A 542 -14.03 5.50 24.80
N PRO A 543 -14.70 6.51 24.21
CA PRO A 543 -16.16 6.67 24.34
C PRO A 543 -16.96 5.67 23.48
N ASN A 544 -16.39 5.14 22.39
CA ASN A 544 -17.00 4.12 21.55
C ASN A 544 -15.99 2.97 21.29
N PRO A 545 -15.85 2.04 22.25
CA PRO A 545 -14.92 0.91 22.12
C PRO A 545 -15.24 0.06 20.90
N ILE A 546 -14.20 -0.40 20.19
CA ILE A 546 -14.36 -1.26 19.03
C ILE A 546 -14.79 -2.65 19.51
N LYS A 547 -16.08 -2.95 19.42
CA LYS A 547 -16.67 -4.26 19.77
C LYS A 547 -16.89 -5.12 18.53
N THR A 548 -17.32 -4.48 17.44
CA THR A 548 -17.51 -5.11 16.13
C THR A 548 -16.75 -4.33 15.07
N LEU A 549 -15.81 -4.99 14.39
CA LEU A 549 -15.05 -4.42 13.28
C LEU A 549 -15.57 -4.99 11.96
N ILE A 550 -16.03 -4.14 11.05
CA ILE A 550 -16.43 -4.54 9.70
C ILE A 550 -15.45 -3.91 8.72
N VAL A 551 -14.77 -4.73 7.94
CA VAL A 551 -13.80 -4.30 6.94
C VAL A 551 -14.37 -4.53 5.55
N ASP A 552 -14.75 -3.47 4.85
CA ASP A 552 -15.14 -3.54 3.43
C ASP A 552 -13.89 -3.45 2.54
N GLU A 553 -14.01 -3.99 1.33
CA GLU A 553 -12.90 -4.11 0.38
C GLU A 553 -11.64 -4.78 0.99
N ALA A 554 -11.85 -5.74 1.89
CA ALA A 554 -10.78 -6.39 2.64
C ALA A 554 -9.80 -7.18 1.76
N SER A 555 -10.18 -7.54 0.53
CA SER A 555 -9.28 -8.16 -0.46
C SER A 555 -8.18 -7.22 -0.96
N GLN A 556 -8.32 -5.91 -0.77
CA GLN A 556 -7.32 -4.89 -1.13
C GLN A 556 -6.36 -4.55 0.01
N ILE A 557 -6.52 -5.19 1.17
CA ILE A 557 -5.74 -4.90 2.36
C ILE A 557 -4.77 -6.04 2.58
N GLU A 558 -3.48 -5.72 2.57
CA GLU A 558 -2.43 -6.66 2.99
C GLU A 558 -2.70 -7.07 4.45
N ILE A 559 -2.73 -8.37 4.72
CA ILE A 559 -3.18 -8.94 6.00
C ILE A 559 -2.40 -8.39 7.20
N GLY A 560 -1.12 -8.11 7.02
CA GLY A 560 -0.26 -7.52 8.00
C GLY A 560 -0.66 -6.12 8.48
N ASN A 561 -1.47 -5.39 7.70
CA ASN A 561 -2.04 -4.11 8.12
C ASN A 561 -3.02 -4.24 9.31
N TYR A 562 -3.55 -5.43 9.60
CA TYR A 562 -4.45 -5.65 10.73
C TYR A 562 -3.71 -5.82 12.07
N MET A 563 -2.43 -6.20 12.07
CA MET A 563 -1.70 -6.55 13.31
C MET A 563 -1.70 -5.43 14.36
N SER A 564 -1.51 -4.17 13.95
CA SER A 564 -1.46 -3.03 14.88
C SER A 564 -2.81 -2.72 15.54
N ILE A 565 -3.91 -2.99 14.84
CA ILE A 565 -5.26 -2.77 15.35
C ILE A 565 -5.65 -3.93 16.27
N LEU A 566 -5.36 -5.17 15.87
CA LEU A 566 -5.68 -6.36 16.64
C LEU A 566 -4.83 -6.50 17.92
N SER A 567 -3.66 -5.87 17.99
CA SER A 567 -2.84 -5.83 19.20
C SER A 567 -3.35 -4.82 20.24
N THR A 568 -4.17 -3.85 19.83
CA THR A 568 -4.59 -2.72 20.69
C THR A 568 -6.09 -2.74 21.05
N CYS A 569 -6.91 -3.55 20.37
CA CYS A 569 -8.37 -3.57 20.54
C CYS A 569 -8.87 -4.70 21.46
N GLY A 570 -8.69 -4.55 22.79
CA GLY A 570 -9.15 -5.55 23.77
C GLY A 570 -10.68 -5.74 23.88
N SER A 571 -11.46 -4.75 23.44
CA SER A 571 -12.94 -4.81 23.43
C SER A 571 -13.53 -5.58 22.25
N LEU A 572 -12.71 -5.94 21.26
CA LEU A 572 -13.18 -6.57 20.03
C LEU A 572 -13.74 -7.97 20.32
N ARG A 573 -14.97 -8.24 19.86
CA ARG A 573 -15.67 -9.52 19.99
C ARG A 573 -16.13 -10.10 18.66
N LYS A 574 -16.14 -9.30 17.60
CA LYS A 574 -16.56 -9.69 16.24
C LYS A 574 -15.74 -8.95 15.17
N ALA A 575 -15.23 -9.68 14.17
CA ALA A 575 -14.62 -9.10 12.98
C ALA A 575 -15.24 -9.70 11.71
N CYS A 576 -15.70 -8.85 10.80
CA CYS A 576 -16.31 -9.24 9.53
C CYS A 576 -15.52 -8.64 8.38
N PHE A 577 -14.94 -9.49 7.52
CA PHE A 577 -14.17 -9.09 6.36
C PHE A 577 -15.00 -9.32 5.09
N ILE A 578 -15.22 -8.26 4.33
CA ILE A 578 -16.09 -8.26 3.16
C ILE A 578 -15.25 -7.76 1.99
N GLY A 579 -15.30 -8.45 0.86
CA GLY A 579 -14.40 -8.18 -0.26
C GLY A 579 -14.55 -9.20 -1.37
N ASP A 580 -13.59 -9.25 -2.29
CA ASP A 580 -13.60 -10.18 -3.40
C ASP A 580 -12.17 -10.48 -3.89
N ASP A 581 -11.71 -11.71 -3.66
CA ASP A 581 -10.38 -12.18 -4.07
C ASP A 581 -10.25 -12.42 -5.58
N LYS A 582 -11.32 -12.19 -6.35
CA LYS A 582 -11.28 -12.14 -7.83
C LYS A 582 -11.23 -10.71 -8.38
N GLN A 583 -11.29 -9.68 -7.53
CA GLN A 583 -11.10 -8.27 -7.90
C GLN A 583 -9.73 -7.76 -7.41
N LEU A 584 -9.55 -6.44 -7.25
CA LEU A 584 -8.23 -5.86 -6.99
C LEU A 584 -7.57 -6.47 -5.75
N PRO A 585 -6.29 -6.86 -5.87
CA PRO A 585 -5.51 -7.39 -4.76
C PRO A 585 -5.01 -6.28 -3.83
N PRO A 586 -4.25 -6.63 -2.77
CA PRO A 586 -3.50 -5.64 -2.02
C PRO A 586 -2.64 -4.75 -2.90
N PHE A 587 -2.65 -3.45 -2.59
CA PHE A 587 -1.84 -2.48 -3.31
C PHE A 587 -0.34 -2.89 -3.30
N GLY A 588 0.30 -2.82 -4.46
CA GLY A 588 1.70 -3.25 -4.64
C GLY A 588 1.90 -4.72 -4.99
N GLN A 589 0.83 -5.54 -5.13
CA GLN A 589 0.98 -6.96 -5.50
C GLN A 589 1.61 -7.15 -6.88
N GLU A 590 1.54 -6.14 -7.76
CA GLU A 590 2.14 -6.19 -9.10
C GLU A 590 3.65 -6.24 -9.04
N ASP A 591 4.24 -5.51 -8.09
CA ASP A 591 5.67 -5.54 -7.81
C ASP A 591 6.02 -6.72 -6.87
N LEU A 592 5.08 -7.11 -6.00
CA LEU A 592 5.26 -8.07 -4.90
C LEU A 592 4.16 -9.12 -4.93
N GLN A 593 4.31 -10.13 -5.80
CA GLN A 593 3.27 -11.12 -6.09
C GLN A 593 2.82 -11.95 -4.87
N ASP A 594 3.61 -11.96 -3.79
CA ASP A 594 3.40 -12.71 -2.55
C ASP A 594 2.61 -11.95 -1.47
N LEU A 595 2.20 -10.70 -1.74
CA LEU A 595 1.26 -9.99 -0.88
C LEU A 595 -0.07 -10.72 -0.82
N GLN A 596 -0.59 -10.91 0.39
CA GLN A 596 -1.83 -11.64 0.66
C GLN A 596 -2.80 -10.77 1.46
N SER A 597 -4.08 -10.91 1.16
CA SER A 597 -5.17 -10.39 1.99
C SER A 597 -5.68 -11.49 2.92
N ILE A 598 -6.66 -11.14 3.74
CA ILE A 598 -7.35 -12.10 4.61
C ILE A 598 -8.03 -13.25 3.83
N PHE A 599 -8.39 -13.04 2.56
CA PHE A 599 -9.04 -14.06 1.72
C PHE A 599 -8.09 -15.16 1.23
N GLU A 600 -6.78 -14.93 1.28
CA GLU A 600 -5.76 -15.93 0.94
C GLU A 600 -5.33 -16.80 2.13
N VAL A 601 -5.90 -16.58 3.33
CA VAL A 601 -5.61 -17.38 4.53
C VAL A 601 -6.37 -18.70 4.51
N SER A 602 -5.63 -19.81 4.43
CA SER A 602 -6.20 -21.15 4.18
C SER A 602 -7.26 -21.60 5.19
N HIS A 603 -6.99 -21.50 6.50
CA HIS A 603 -7.91 -21.96 7.55
C HIS A 603 -9.12 -21.05 7.75
N LEU A 604 -9.07 -19.79 7.27
CA LEU A 604 -10.23 -18.90 7.28
C LEU A 604 -11.07 -19.03 6.00
N ARG A 605 -10.52 -19.65 4.95
CA ARG A 605 -11.16 -19.77 3.64
C ARG A 605 -12.27 -20.84 3.62
N THR A 606 -12.23 -21.80 4.53
CA THR A 606 -13.18 -22.92 4.60
C THR A 606 -14.62 -22.49 4.83
N ASP A 607 -14.82 -21.42 5.59
CA ASP A 607 -16.15 -20.91 5.99
C ASP A 607 -16.53 -19.59 5.28
N VAL A 608 -15.93 -19.31 4.13
CA VAL A 608 -16.23 -18.10 3.35
C VAL A 608 -17.66 -18.14 2.83
N LEU A 609 -18.43 -17.10 3.16
CA LEU A 609 -19.77 -16.90 2.64
C LEU A 609 -19.73 -16.23 1.27
N PHE A 610 -20.45 -16.77 0.29
CA PHE A 610 -20.51 -16.23 -1.06
C PHE A 610 -21.84 -15.52 -1.31
N LEU A 611 -21.82 -14.24 -1.67
CA LEU A 611 -23.02 -13.52 -2.11
C LEU A 611 -23.36 -13.91 -3.54
N LYS A 612 -24.50 -14.55 -3.73
CA LYS A 612 -24.79 -15.30 -4.97
C LYS A 612 -25.38 -14.44 -6.09
N THR A 613 -26.28 -13.51 -5.77
CA THR A 613 -27.06 -12.77 -6.78
C THR A 613 -26.49 -11.38 -7.01
N GLN A 614 -26.19 -11.05 -8.27
CA GLN A 614 -25.78 -9.71 -8.72
C GLN A 614 -26.95 -8.92 -9.31
N TYR A 615 -26.99 -7.62 -9.02
CA TYR A 615 -28.06 -6.69 -9.41
C TYR A 615 -27.59 -5.58 -10.35
N ARG A 616 -26.32 -5.61 -10.78
CA ARG A 616 -25.68 -4.53 -11.54
C ARG A 616 -25.67 -4.82 -13.02
N MET A 617 -25.00 -5.90 -13.42
CA MET A 617 -24.67 -6.17 -14.81
C MET A 617 -25.88 -6.73 -15.55
N PRO A 618 -26.06 -6.37 -16.84
CA PRO A 618 -26.96 -7.08 -17.73
C PRO A 618 -26.68 -8.60 -17.70
N PRO A 619 -27.70 -9.47 -17.69
CA PRO A 619 -27.53 -10.92 -17.59
C PRO A 619 -26.58 -11.50 -18.64
N GLN A 620 -26.57 -10.97 -19.87
CA GLN A 620 -25.61 -11.35 -20.91
C GLN A 620 -24.15 -11.26 -20.41
N ILE A 621 -23.78 -10.15 -19.77
CA ILE A 621 -22.42 -9.93 -19.26
C ILE A 621 -22.23 -10.71 -17.95
N GLY A 622 -23.23 -10.65 -17.05
CA GLY A 622 -23.17 -11.29 -15.74
C GLY A 622 -22.98 -12.80 -15.80
N CYS A 623 -23.69 -13.49 -16.70
CA CYS A 623 -23.56 -14.94 -16.89
C CYS A 623 -22.17 -15.32 -17.44
N ILE A 624 -21.65 -14.57 -18.41
CA ILE A 624 -20.31 -14.83 -18.96
C ILE A 624 -19.23 -14.62 -17.90
N ILE A 625 -19.29 -13.54 -17.13
CA ILE A 625 -18.35 -13.28 -16.05
C ILE A 625 -18.47 -14.33 -14.94
N SER A 626 -19.70 -14.80 -14.65
CA SER A 626 -19.92 -15.90 -13.71
C SER A 626 -19.14 -17.14 -14.11
N ASP A 627 -19.26 -17.56 -15.37
CA ASP A 627 -18.59 -18.76 -15.89
C ASP A 627 -17.06 -18.60 -15.93
N LEU A 628 -16.56 -17.44 -16.40
CA LEU A 628 -15.14 -17.22 -16.63
C LEU A 628 -14.35 -16.93 -15.34
N VAL A 629 -14.98 -16.34 -14.32
CA VAL A 629 -14.27 -15.81 -13.14
C VAL A 629 -14.73 -16.44 -11.82
N TYR A 630 -16.02 -16.80 -11.71
CA TYR A 630 -16.65 -17.24 -10.46
C TYR A 630 -17.18 -18.68 -10.51
N ASP A 631 -16.65 -19.51 -11.40
CA ASP A 631 -16.99 -20.93 -11.54
C ASP A 631 -18.50 -21.19 -11.74
N GLY A 632 -19.22 -20.26 -12.38
CA GLY A 632 -20.67 -20.34 -12.60
C GLY A 632 -21.53 -20.10 -11.35
N LYS A 633 -20.95 -19.66 -10.23
CA LYS A 633 -21.67 -19.48 -8.95
C LYS A 633 -22.44 -18.16 -8.85
N LEU A 634 -22.08 -17.16 -9.66
CA LEU A 634 -22.70 -15.83 -9.66
C LEU A 634 -23.98 -15.84 -10.51
N GLU A 635 -25.10 -15.43 -9.93
CA GLU A 635 -26.40 -15.41 -10.58
C GLU A 635 -26.84 -13.99 -10.90
N SER A 636 -27.37 -13.77 -12.10
CA SER A 636 -27.97 -12.48 -12.46
C SER A 636 -29.38 -12.35 -11.90
N ASN A 637 -29.71 -11.18 -11.36
CA ASN A 637 -31.08 -10.88 -10.92
C ASN A 637 -32.06 -11.09 -12.08
N PRO A 638 -33.08 -11.97 -11.95
CA PRO A 638 -34.04 -12.23 -13.03
C PRO A 638 -34.88 -11.00 -13.38
N LEU A 639 -34.97 -10.02 -12.46
CA LEU A 639 -35.69 -8.76 -12.66
C LEU A 639 -34.80 -7.63 -13.23
N HIS A 640 -33.62 -7.95 -13.77
CA HIS A 640 -32.77 -6.95 -14.38
C HIS A 640 -33.49 -6.29 -15.58
N PRO A 641 -33.49 -4.94 -15.71
CA PRO A 641 -34.23 -4.25 -16.78
C PRO A 641 -33.78 -4.63 -18.20
N ILE A 642 -32.49 -4.89 -18.36
CA ILE A 642 -31.90 -5.40 -19.60
C ILE A 642 -31.91 -6.92 -19.55
N THR A 643 -32.50 -7.56 -20.55
CA THR A 643 -32.61 -9.04 -20.64
C THR A 643 -31.52 -9.60 -21.55
N GLU A 644 -31.33 -10.93 -21.54
CA GLU A 644 -30.36 -11.63 -22.42
C GLU A 644 -30.61 -11.41 -23.92
N LYS A 645 -31.82 -10.99 -24.30
CA LYS A 645 -32.18 -10.70 -25.70
C LYS A 645 -31.60 -9.39 -26.20
N THR A 646 -31.26 -8.48 -25.30
CA THR A 646 -30.65 -7.19 -25.64
C THR A 646 -29.14 -7.36 -25.61
N LYS A 647 -28.48 -7.06 -26.73
CA LYS A 647 -27.02 -7.02 -26.75
C LYS A 647 -26.57 -5.79 -25.95
N ALA A 648 -25.87 -6.04 -24.87
CA ALA A 648 -25.43 -5.02 -23.92
C ALA A 648 -23.92 -4.77 -24.02
N CYS A 649 -23.17 -5.64 -24.69
CA CYS A 649 -21.73 -5.52 -24.90
C CYS A 649 -21.43 -5.40 -26.38
N HIS A 650 -20.77 -4.30 -26.78
CA HIS A 650 -20.37 -4.03 -28.16
C HIS A 650 -18.86 -3.81 -28.23
N PHE A 651 -18.25 -4.31 -29.30
CA PHE A 651 -16.84 -4.10 -29.63
C PHE A 651 -16.76 -3.19 -30.84
N ILE A 652 -16.04 -2.08 -30.75
CA ILE A 652 -15.87 -1.14 -31.86
C ILE A 652 -14.49 -1.36 -32.43
N ASP A 653 -14.43 -1.76 -33.71
CA ASP A 653 -13.16 -2.03 -34.40
C ASP A 653 -12.44 -0.72 -34.71
N VAL A 654 -11.37 -0.49 -33.96
CA VAL A 654 -10.50 0.66 -34.10
C VAL A 654 -9.11 0.15 -34.49
N PRO A 655 -8.69 0.22 -35.76
CA PRO A 655 -7.38 -0.25 -36.23
C PRO A 655 -6.25 0.74 -35.87
N GLY A 656 -6.23 1.20 -34.61
CA GLY A 656 -5.20 2.07 -34.05
C GLY A 656 -4.01 1.31 -33.50
N THR A 657 -2.84 1.94 -33.57
CA THR A 657 -1.59 1.38 -33.06
C THR A 657 -1.16 2.08 -31.77
N GLU A 658 -0.74 1.28 -30.79
CA GLU A 658 -0.24 1.77 -29.51
C GLU A 658 1.07 2.57 -29.70
N LYS A 659 1.22 3.69 -28.98
CA LYS A 659 2.46 4.47 -28.89
C LYS A 659 2.88 4.58 -27.43
N ALA A 660 4.17 4.38 -27.17
CA ALA A 660 4.74 4.59 -25.84
C ALA A 660 4.90 6.10 -25.56
N ASN A 661 4.63 6.51 -24.32
CA ASN A 661 4.82 7.87 -23.81
C ASN A 661 5.48 7.77 -22.42
N ASP A 662 6.73 8.20 -22.27
CA ASP A 662 7.63 8.20 -21.08
C ASP A 662 7.55 7.00 -20.10
N MET A 663 6.38 6.65 -19.56
CA MET A 663 6.12 5.46 -18.72
C MET A 663 4.75 4.77 -18.96
N SER A 664 4.03 5.08 -20.05
CA SER A 664 2.67 4.60 -20.33
C SER A 664 2.45 4.36 -21.83
N PHE A 665 1.25 3.90 -22.20
CA PHE A 665 0.82 3.76 -23.59
C PHE A 665 -0.37 4.67 -23.90
N ILE A 666 -0.47 5.08 -25.16
CA ILE A 666 -1.59 5.83 -25.74
C ILE A 666 -1.99 5.22 -27.08
N ASN A 667 -3.26 5.35 -27.46
CA ASN A 667 -3.77 5.02 -28.78
C ASN A 667 -4.70 6.15 -29.24
N GLN A 668 -4.23 6.94 -30.21
CA GLN A 668 -4.94 8.15 -30.64
C GLN A 668 -6.25 7.83 -31.34
N LEU A 669 -6.31 6.80 -32.19
CA LEU A 669 -7.55 6.45 -32.89
C LEU A 669 -8.62 5.93 -31.92
N GLU A 670 -8.22 5.20 -30.88
CA GLU A 670 -9.15 4.84 -29.81
C GLU A 670 -9.62 6.08 -29.06
N CYS A 671 -8.73 7.03 -28.75
CA CYS A 671 -9.12 8.29 -28.11
C CYS A 671 -10.17 9.03 -28.95
N ASP A 672 -9.92 9.20 -30.26
CA ASP A 672 -10.84 9.90 -31.16
C ASP A 672 -12.22 9.19 -31.21
N SER A 673 -12.22 7.86 -31.23
CA SER A 673 -13.46 7.04 -31.20
C SER A 673 -14.21 7.16 -29.87
N VAL A 674 -13.48 7.21 -28.74
CA VAL A 674 -14.06 7.47 -27.42
C VAL A 674 -14.74 8.84 -27.38
N ILE A 675 -14.10 9.90 -27.90
CA ILE A 675 -14.68 11.25 -27.93
C ILE A 675 -15.97 11.27 -28.74
N LYS A 676 -15.97 10.67 -29.93
CA LYS A 676 -17.18 10.56 -30.77
C LYS A 676 -18.32 9.85 -30.05
N LEU A 677 -18.07 8.66 -29.48
CA LEU A 677 -19.11 7.93 -28.75
C LEU A 677 -19.61 8.72 -27.54
N SER A 678 -18.71 9.43 -26.85
CA SER A 678 -19.06 10.29 -25.72
C SER A 678 -20.02 11.41 -26.13
N GLN A 679 -19.79 12.05 -27.28
CA GLN A 679 -20.70 13.04 -27.85
C GLN A 679 -22.07 12.44 -28.18
N ILE A 680 -22.11 11.23 -28.76
CA ILE A 680 -23.37 10.54 -29.09
C ILE A 680 -24.16 10.21 -27.82
N LEU A 681 -23.53 9.58 -26.82
CA LEU A 681 -24.19 9.23 -25.57
C LEU A 681 -24.68 10.47 -24.82
N GLN A 682 -23.88 11.54 -24.77
CA GLN A 682 -24.31 12.80 -24.16
C GLN A 682 -25.47 13.45 -24.91
N GLY A 683 -25.43 13.45 -26.25
CA GLY A 683 -26.54 13.93 -27.09
C GLY A 683 -27.84 13.13 -26.89
N GLN A 684 -27.71 11.85 -26.54
CA GLN A 684 -28.83 10.97 -26.17
C GLN A 684 -29.21 11.05 -24.69
N GLN A 685 -28.58 11.94 -23.91
CA GLN A 685 -28.78 12.07 -22.46
C GLN A 685 -28.55 10.77 -21.68
N LYS A 686 -27.60 9.95 -22.13
CA LYS A 686 -27.19 8.72 -21.45
C LYS A 686 -26.03 9.02 -20.51
N GLU A 687 -26.12 8.54 -19.27
CA GLU A 687 -25.01 8.62 -18.33
C GLU A 687 -23.93 7.59 -18.68
N TYR A 688 -22.69 8.06 -18.78
CA TYR A 688 -21.55 7.24 -19.15
C TYR A 688 -20.28 7.65 -18.42
N GLN A 689 -19.39 6.68 -18.27
CA GLN A 689 -18.02 6.86 -17.78
C GLN A 689 -17.05 6.03 -18.63
N ILE A 690 -15.81 6.50 -18.69
CA ILE A 690 -14.73 5.95 -19.52
C ILE A 690 -13.67 5.32 -18.62
N ILE A 691 -13.29 4.09 -18.94
CA ILE A 691 -12.25 3.34 -18.24
C ILE A 691 -11.13 3.01 -19.23
N THR A 692 -9.88 3.25 -18.83
CA THR A 692 -8.72 2.79 -19.59
C THR A 692 -7.62 2.27 -18.68
N PRO A 693 -6.86 1.23 -19.07
CA PRO A 693 -5.81 0.68 -18.22
C PRO A 693 -4.59 1.59 -18.01
N TYR A 694 -4.37 2.57 -18.89
CA TYR A 694 -3.13 3.33 -18.95
C TYR A 694 -3.36 4.80 -18.61
N ASP A 695 -2.61 5.33 -17.64
CA ASP A 695 -2.75 6.72 -17.19
C ASP A 695 -2.40 7.75 -18.27
N GLY A 696 -1.50 7.39 -19.19
CA GLY A 696 -1.23 8.18 -20.40
C GLY A 696 -2.50 8.35 -21.24
N GLN A 697 -3.18 7.24 -21.57
CA GLN A 697 -4.44 7.27 -22.32
C GLN A 697 -5.53 8.03 -21.57
N ARG A 698 -5.66 7.81 -20.25
CA ARG A 698 -6.63 8.52 -19.40
C ARG A 698 -6.46 10.03 -19.54
N THR A 699 -5.22 10.51 -19.45
CA THR A 699 -4.89 11.94 -19.54
C THR A 699 -5.13 12.47 -20.95
N THR A 700 -4.79 11.69 -21.99
CA THR A 700 -5.06 12.07 -23.39
C THR A 700 -6.56 12.22 -23.66
N ILE A 701 -7.38 11.26 -23.23
CA ILE A 701 -8.84 11.32 -23.39
C ILE A 701 -9.40 12.51 -22.60
N GLU A 702 -9.01 12.68 -21.34
CA GLU A 702 -9.50 13.79 -20.50
C GLU A 702 -9.18 15.17 -21.12
N ASN A 703 -7.99 15.34 -21.69
CA ASN A 703 -7.62 16.58 -22.38
C ASN A 703 -8.42 16.78 -23.68
N ALA A 704 -8.59 15.73 -24.48
CA ALA A 704 -9.39 15.80 -25.69
C ALA A 704 -10.87 16.13 -25.39
N MET A 705 -11.42 15.63 -24.28
CA MET A 705 -12.76 16.01 -23.82
C MET A 705 -12.84 17.50 -23.45
N LYS A 706 -11.84 18.04 -22.72
CA LYS A 706 -11.77 19.47 -22.37
C LYS A 706 -11.68 20.38 -23.60
N GLU A 707 -10.98 19.94 -24.63
CA GLU A 707 -10.83 20.67 -25.89
C GLU A 707 -12.06 20.60 -26.79
N THR A 708 -12.95 19.62 -26.55
CA THR A 708 -14.18 19.41 -27.32
C THR A 708 -15.30 20.30 -26.80
N PRO A 709 -15.80 21.28 -27.59
CA PRO A 709 -16.83 22.21 -27.11
C PRO A 709 -18.13 21.51 -26.72
N GLY A 710 -18.62 21.79 -25.51
CA GLY A 710 -19.91 21.30 -25.01
C GLY A 710 -19.90 19.85 -24.52
N LEU A 711 -18.75 19.17 -24.48
CA LEU A 711 -18.63 17.83 -23.92
C LEU A 711 -18.28 17.89 -22.42
N ASP A 712 -19.03 17.17 -21.59
CA ASP A 712 -18.73 17.09 -20.16
C ASP A 712 -17.47 16.25 -19.95
N TRP A 713 -16.49 16.79 -19.23
CA TRP A 713 -15.21 16.10 -18.98
C TRP A 713 -14.98 15.76 -17.50
N GLU A 714 -15.63 16.50 -16.59
CA GLU A 714 -15.46 16.31 -15.16
C GLU A 714 -16.02 14.96 -14.71
N ASN A 715 -15.23 14.18 -13.96
CA ASN A 715 -15.61 12.87 -13.43
C ASN A 715 -16.07 11.86 -14.51
N LYS A 716 -15.54 11.96 -15.75
CA LYS A 716 -15.86 11.03 -16.84
C LYS A 716 -14.77 9.98 -17.12
N VAL A 717 -13.49 10.30 -16.95
CA VAL A 717 -12.38 9.41 -17.37
C VAL A 717 -11.54 8.91 -16.21
N PHE A 718 -11.40 7.58 -16.10
CA PHE A 718 -10.71 6.94 -14.98
C PHE A 718 -9.75 5.84 -15.46
N ASN A 719 -8.74 5.58 -14.62
CA ASN A 719 -8.00 4.32 -14.71
C ASN A 719 -8.71 3.24 -13.89
N VAL A 720 -8.40 1.97 -14.15
CA VAL A 720 -9.08 0.81 -13.53
C VAL A 720 -9.06 0.85 -11.99
N ASP A 721 -7.92 1.23 -11.39
CA ASP A 721 -7.79 1.30 -9.92
C ASP A 721 -8.67 2.38 -9.31
N SER A 722 -8.63 3.59 -9.89
CA SER A 722 -9.41 4.73 -9.41
C SER A 722 -10.92 4.57 -9.61
N PHE A 723 -11.34 3.69 -10.52
CA PHE A 723 -12.75 3.42 -10.79
C PHE A 723 -13.38 2.42 -9.80
N GLN A 724 -12.61 1.77 -8.94
CA GLN A 724 -13.17 0.76 -8.06
C GLN A 724 -14.20 1.35 -7.09
N GLY A 725 -15.33 0.64 -6.93
CA GLY A 725 -16.46 1.08 -6.13
C GLY A 725 -17.43 2.01 -6.86
N ASN A 726 -17.05 2.50 -8.05
CA ASN A 726 -17.94 3.22 -8.95
C ASN A 726 -18.62 2.26 -9.93
N GLU A 727 -19.72 2.72 -10.51
CA GLU A 727 -20.54 2.01 -11.48
C GLU A 727 -21.32 3.06 -12.27
N GLU A 728 -21.58 2.81 -13.54
CA GLU A 728 -22.35 3.72 -14.38
C GLU A 728 -23.29 2.95 -15.31
N ASP A 729 -24.33 3.62 -15.80
CA ASP A 729 -25.26 3.07 -16.78
C ASP A 729 -24.52 2.53 -18.01
N TYR A 730 -23.71 3.37 -18.65
CA TYR A 730 -22.89 2.99 -19.80
C TYR A 730 -21.39 3.11 -19.50
N ILE A 731 -20.62 2.10 -19.88
CA ILE A 731 -19.16 2.12 -19.72
C ILE A 731 -18.50 2.07 -21.10
N ILE A 732 -17.60 3.02 -21.36
CA ILE A 732 -16.72 3.01 -22.53
C ILE A 732 -15.33 2.54 -22.06
N ILE A 733 -14.76 1.54 -22.74
CA ILE A 733 -13.44 1.00 -22.43
C ILE A 733 -12.50 1.26 -23.62
N SER A 734 -11.34 1.86 -23.37
CA SER A 734 -10.23 1.91 -24.34
C SER A 734 -9.12 0.96 -23.89
N LEU A 735 -8.91 -0.12 -24.67
CA LEU A 735 -7.90 -1.15 -24.35
C LEU A 735 -6.47 -0.70 -24.64
N VAL A 736 -6.28 0.26 -25.55
CA VAL A 736 -5.01 0.87 -25.99
C VAL A 736 -4.11 -0.08 -26.77
N ARG A 737 -3.99 -1.34 -26.32
CA ARG A 737 -3.03 -2.29 -26.86
C ARG A 737 -3.48 -2.86 -28.20
N SER A 738 -2.48 -3.03 -29.07
CA SER A 738 -2.61 -3.48 -30.45
C SER A 738 -1.69 -4.66 -30.79
N HIS A 739 -0.63 -4.89 -30.00
CA HIS A 739 0.36 -5.94 -30.30
C HIS A 739 0.69 -6.84 -29.11
N SER A 740 0.64 -6.33 -27.88
CA SER A 740 1.02 -7.11 -26.69
C SER A 740 -0.02 -6.97 -25.60
N ILE A 741 -0.26 -8.06 -24.87
CA ILE A 741 -1.34 -8.19 -23.89
C ILE A 741 -1.26 -7.08 -22.82
N GLY A 742 -0.06 -6.81 -22.31
CA GLY A 742 0.16 -5.78 -21.31
C GLY A 742 -0.72 -5.97 -20.08
N PHE A 743 -1.44 -4.91 -19.72
CA PHE A 743 -2.38 -4.89 -18.58
C PHE A 743 -3.42 -6.01 -18.59
N LEU A 744 -3.85 -6.48 -19.77
CA LEU A 744 -4.90 -7.51 -19.88
C LEU A 744 -4.47 -8.87 -19.31
N ASN A 745 -3.19 -9.05 -18.99
CA ASN A 745 -2.67 -10.23 -18.30
C ASN A 745 -3.14 -10.30 -16.84
N ASN A 746 -3.56 -9.17 -16.25
CA ASN A 746 -4.08 -9.15 -14.89
C ASN A 746 -5.59 -9.45 -14.87
N LEU A 747 -5.95 -10.72 -14.64
CA LEU A 747 -7.33 -11.18 -14.59
C LEU A 747 -8.19 -10.38 -13.60
N ARG A 748 -7.66 -10.09 -12.40
CA ARG A 748 -8.37 -9.36 -11.32
C ARG A 748 -8.76 -7.95 -11.74
N ARG A 749 -7.84 -7.22 -12.38
CA ARG A 749 -8.08 -5.86 -12.89
C ARG A 749 -8.99 -5.85 -14.12
N THR A 750 -8.84 -6.81 -15.02
CA THR A 750 -9.72 -6.95 -16.19
C THR A 750 -11.15 -7.28 -15.74
N ASN A 751 -11.33 -8.16 -14.76
CA ASN A 751 -12.62 -8.43 -14.13
C ASN A 751 -13.23 -7.15 -13.52
N VAL A 752 -12.44 -6.33 -12.83
CA VAL A 752 -12.88 -5.02 -12.34
C VAL A 752 -13.34 -4.12 -13.48
N MET A 753 -12.58 -4.01 -14.56
CA MET A 753 -12.91 -3.19 -15.74
C MET A 753 -14.23 -3.62 -16.41
N LEU A 754 -14.45 -4.93 -16.58
CA LEU A 754 -15.61 -5.48 -17.30
C LEU A 754 -16.92 -5.51 -16.48
N THR A 755 -16.86 -5.25 -15.17
CA THR A 755 -18.01 -5.45 -14.25
C THR A 755 -18.56 -4.14 -13.69
N ARG A 756 -18.50 -3.07 -14.49
CA ARG A 756 -18.83 -1.69 -14.07
C ARG A 756 -20.11 -1.12 -14.68
N CYS A 757 -20.60 -1.69 -15.78
CA CYS A 757 -21.80 -1.21 -16.45
C CYS A 757 -23.10 -1.72 -15.79
N LYS A 758 -24.15 -0.90 -15.84
CA LYS A 758 -25.52 -1.29 -15.45
C LYS A 758 -26.41 -1.62 -16.64
N LYS A 759 -26.22 -0.91 -17.75
CA LYS A 759 -27.05 -1.03 -18.96
C LYS A 759 -26.27 -1.54 -20.15
N GLY A 760 -25.08 -1.00 -20.42
CA GLY A 760 -24.29 -1.42 -21.56
C GLY A 760 -22.81 -1.03 -21.50
N MET A 761 -22.01 -1.68 -22.35
CA MET A 761 -20.56 -1.54 -22.41
C MET A 761 -20.07 -1.49 -23.85
N PHE A 762 -19.21 -0.54 -24.15
CA PHE A 762 -18.57 -0.35 -25.46
C PHE A 762 -17.06 -0.51 -25.30
N ILE A 763 -16.46 -1.47 -25.99
CA ILE A 763 -15.02 -1.75 -25.93
C ILE A 763 -14.36 -1.32 -27.23
N MET A 764 -13.52 -0.28 -27.14
CA MET A 764 -12.69 0.24 -28.23
C MET A 764 -11.41 -0.58 -28.31
N THR A 765 -11.20 -1.29 -29.43
CA THR A 765 -10.00 -2.08 -29.66
C THR A 765 -9.89 -2.50 -31.12
N SER A 766 -8.73 -3.01 -31.53
CA SER A 766 -8.57 -3.56 -32.87
C SER A 766 -9.06 -5.02 -32.92
N ARG A 767 -9.84 -5.35 -33.94
CA ARG A 767 -10.28 -6.74 -34.20
C ARG A 767 -9.08 -7.68 -34.36
N THR A 768 -8.06 -7.25 -35.09
CA THR A 768 -6.84 -8.07 -35.30
C THR A 768 -6.10 -8.36 -34.00
N PHE A 769 -6.15 -7.45 -33.02
CA PHE A 769 -5.53 -7.66 -31.73
C PHE A 769 -6.28 -8.73 -30.92
N LEU A 770 -7.62 -8.64 -30.82
CA LEU A 770 -8.42 -9.62 -30.07
C LEU A 770 -8.51 -10.99 -30.77
N GLU A 771 -8.45 -11.05 -32.10
CA GLU A 771 -8.36 -12.31 -32.84
C GLU A 771 -6.95 -12.93 -32.79
N GLY A 772 -5.94 -12.15 -32.42
CA GLY A 772 -4.55 -12.58 -32.28
C GLY A 772 -4.09 -12.60 -30.82
N HIS A 773 -3.18 -11.70 -30.48
CA HIS A 773 -2.47 -11.70 -29.19
C HIS A 773 -3.39 -11.50 -27.97
N GLY A 774 -4.53 -10.82 -28.13
CA GLY A 774 -5.50 -10.56 -27.08
C GLY A 774 -6.56 -11.65 -26.89
N GLY A 775 -6.58 -12.68 -27.74
CA GLY A 775 -7.65 -13.68 -27.76
C GLY A 775 -7.76 -14.55 -26.51
N GLU A 776 -6.61 -14.89 -25.90
CA GLU A 776 -6.56 -15.70 -24.65
C GLU A 776 -6.76 -14.86 -23.37
N THR A 777 -7.15 -13.59 -23.50
CA THR A 777 -7.44 -12.72 -22.35
C THR A 777 -8.91 -12.83 -21.95
N LEU A 778 -9.25 -12.41 -20.73
CA LEU A 778 -10.65 -12.35 -20.30
C LEU A 778 -11.55 -11.51 -21.24
N VAL A 779 -10.98 -10.50 -21.92
CA VAL A 779 -11.72 -9.70 -22.92
C VAL A 779 -11.95 -10.51 -24.21
N GLY A 780 -10.97 -11.30 -24.64
CA GLY A 780 -11.10 -12.20 -25.78
C GLY A 780 -12.11 -13.32 -25.52
N ASP A 781 -12.06 -13.94 -24.34
CA ASP A 781 -13.06 -14.94 -23.90
C ASP A 781 -14.48 -14.33 -23.84
N LEU A 782 -14.60 -13.09 -23.36
CA LEU A 782 -15.87 -12.35 -23.39
C LEU A 782 -16.36 -12.17 -24.84
N LEU A 783 -15.51 -11.71 -25.77
CA LEU A 783 -15.87 -11.57 -27.18
C LEU A 783 -16.35 -12.90 -27.79
N GLN A 784 -15.65 -14.00 -27.52
CA GLN A 784 -16.02 -15.32 -28.01
C GLN A 784 -17.41 -15.75 -27.52
N ARG A 785 -17.76 -15.42 -26.27
CA ARG A 785 -19.04 -15.77 -25.65
C ARG A 785 -20.19 -14.85 -26.06
N VAL A 786 -19.92 -13.56 -26.27
CA VAL A 786 -20.95 -12.60 -26.74
C VAL A 786 -21.28 -12.86 -28.22
N GLY A 787 -20.29 -13.28 -29.02
CA GLY A 787 -20.45 -13.63 -30.43
C GLY A 787 -19.95 -12.56 -31.40
N PRO A 788 -19.67 -12.93 -32.67
CA PRO A 788 -19.07 -12.04 -33.67
C PRO A 788 -19.98 -10.88 -34.11
N ASP A 789 -21.29 -11.02 -33.91
CA ASP A 789 -22.31 -9.98 -34.14
C ASP A 789 -22.21 -8.81 -33.13
N ALA A 790 -21.36 -8.93 -32.10
CA ALA A 790 -21.05 -7.84 -31.17
C ALA A 790 -20.12 -6.77 -31.76
N TRP A 791 -19.47 -7.06 -32.89
CA TRP A 791 -18.60 -6.10 -33.54
C TRP A 791 -19.40 -5.05 -34.31
N LEU A 792 -19.02 -3.80 -34.10
CA LEU A 792 -19.49 -2.63 -34.82
C LEU A 792 -18.30 -1.96 -35.51
N THR A 793 -18.54 -1.42 -36.70
CA THR A 793 -17.59 -0.51 -37.34
C THR A 793 -17.72 0.88 -36.73
N THR A 794 -16.72 1.74 -36.96
CA THR A 794 -16.85 3.17 -36.62
C THR A 794 -17.99 3.85 -37.37
N GLU A 795 -18.37 3.34 -38.54
CA GLU A 795 -19.51 3.84 -39.33
C GLU A 795 -20.85 3.46 -38.67
N ASP A 796 -20.98 2.23 -38.16
CA ASP A 796 -22.16 1.81 -37.39
C ASP A 796 -22.33 2.65 -36.12
N MET A 797 -21.21 2.95 -35.45
CA MET A 797 -21.18 3.85 -34.30
C MET A 797 -21.63 5.27 -34.69
N ASP A 798 -21.06 5.84 -35.75
CA ASP A 798 -21.38 7.20 -36.22
C ASP A 798 -22.86 7.31 -36.66
N ALA A 799 -23.45 6.21 -37.17
CA ALA A 799 -24.87 6.11 -37.50
C ALA A 799 -25.78 5.89 -36.28
N GLY A 800 -25.23 5.58 -35.10
CA GLY A 800 -26.00 5.26 -33.90
C GLY A 800 -26.70 3.89 -33.96
N ASN A 801 -26.20 2.97 -34.76
CA ASN A 801 -26.78 1.64 -34.99
C ASN A 801 -26.34 0.65 -33.90
N PHE A 802 -26.72 0.88 -32.64
CA PHE A 802 -26.39 0.01 -31.50
C PHE A 802 -27.43 0.03 -30.38
#